data_AF-A0AAW8F7J2-F1
#
_entry.id   AF-A0AAW8F7J2-F1
#
_cell.length_a   1.000
_cell.length_b   1.000
_cell.length_c   1.000
_cell.angle_alpha   90.00
_cell.angle_beta   90.00
_cell.angle_gamma   90.00
#
_symmetry.space_group_name_H-M   'P 1'
#
loop_
_entity.id
_entity.type
_entity.pdbx_description
1 polymer ?
#
loop_
_entity_poly.entity_id
_entity_poly.type
_entity_poly.pdbx_seq_one_letter_code
_entity_poly.pdbx_strand_id
1 'polypeptide(L)'
;MIRLPSTHAAITAPLIASNTAFPGIPIGRSLLDGRAFHLSPVLTDAAILPSTNSLALGGLGSGKSTTAKTRIRREILDNAHQAVVIDSFGEDSTSGEWAPLTRSLGGRVIEAGSFTLNPVSELFSREVREQLVRSLIAAVEPDALTYQAAHALQHALAHPKATSLNGLVDALVAPEDGRWPAAKLTEWGEGAAIALSRYTEGSLTGLFDGQDASLPETDLPILSFDFSRLDRNSPAIPSLMAAISCWAEHVWLRQSTAVHRHLVLEEAWQILLSPATSELIQRLLKNSRKAALSLDVVMHTLSDLGQGKAQDLARLCEIAHVGRLGPEEAAIVGALLGLPQWAIDTIPGLGPGQAVWKVGPDYVDVVQTVLDAEEVALTDTSSRRRQAQQALVREPAVEQAVTATAAEPVTEPSEDTPVVDPGEDLHAPFTTADDSWDWESLPPNVIGTLTRHENVLEAAMDGRFDEASQLATLYEREDITAHGLNSPQALAWWETRAQVADLRGDPGQAVQLRATVAHMGNDDAAWFEKTGDSTSPQWHRGPQPYIPEPQANQPQPQQRRRAWPYVAAIAALGITIAGVYQYAADDQKQQERQQKAAAYKGRSGAAVQVDGVETDVIAQWNSDRDRVYVELRSYFDRNAKYLRIDSSGQSGYSTRKDGWYPKDPQIVLPVTDPLADITVHIAIGGKTWKTGERAQTRTIRLSPTGVAYDGETGERLPRDN
;
A
#
# COMPACT_ATOMS: atom_id res chain seq x y z
N MET A 1 -17.71 -33.22 36.56
CA MET A 1 -17.56 -31.95 35.80
C MET A 1 -16.07 -31.68 35.69
N ILE A 2 -15.50 -31.79 34.48
CA ILE A 2 -14.04 -31.67 34.28
C ILE A 2 -13.70 -30.18 34.12
N ARG A 3 -12.80 -29.66 34.96
CA ARG A 3 -12.20 -28.34 34.73
C ARG A 3 -11.10 -28.50 33.68
N LEU A 4 -11.24 -27.82 32.54
CA LEU A 4 -10.14 -27.61 31.61
C LEU A 4 -9.31 -26.40 32.07
N PRO A 5 -7.97 -26.42 31.96
CA PRO A 5 -7.14 -25.25 32.18
C PRO A 5 -7.37 -24.18 31.09
N SER A 6 -7.07 -22.93 31.41
CA SER A 6 -7.47 -21.72 30.65
C SER A 6 -6.71 -21.46 29.33
N THR A 7 -5.99 -22.45 28.80
CA THR A 7 -5.12 -22.31 27.60
C THR A 7 -5.78 -22.73 26.27
N HIS A 8 -7.08 -23.08 26.26
CA HIS A 8 -7.75 -23.62 25.06
C HIS A 8 -8.83 -22.71 24.43
N ALA A 9 -8.92 -21.44 24.81
CA ALA A 9 -9.86 -20.48 24.22
C ALA A 9 -9.30 -19.69 23.00
N ALA A 10 -8.03 -19.87 22.65
CA ALA A 10 -7.30 -19.01 21.70
C ALA A 10 -7.03 -19.69 20.34
N ILE A 11 -8.07 -20.08 19.59
CA ILE A 11 -7.92 -20.74 18.27
C ILE A 11 -8.98 -20.28 17.23
N THR A 12 -9.34 -18.99 17.23
CA THR A 12 -10.26 -18.41 16.22
C THR A 12 -9.89 -17.01 15.72
N ALA A 13 -9.01 -16.28 16.41
CA ALA A 13 -8.40 -15.03 15.92
C ALA A 13 -6.87 -15.20 15.89
N PRO A 14 -6.17 -14.85 14.79
CA PRO A 14 -4.71 -14.93 14.75
C PRO A 14 -4.06 -13.86 15.65
N LEU A 15 -3.21 -14.28 16.59
CA LEU A 15 -2.31 -13.39 17.34
C LEU A 15 -1.15 -12.91 16.45
N ILE A 16 -1.47 -12.14 15.41
CA ILE A 16 -0.52 -11.62 14.40
C ILE A 16 -0.62 -10.09 14.26
N ALA A 17 -1.06 -9.40 15.32
CA ALA A 17 -0.39 -8.14 15.68
C ALA A 17 0.86 -8.53 16.48
N SER A 18 2.01 -8.62 15.81
CA SER A 18 3.28 -8.91 16.49
C SER A 18 3.65 -7.78 17.47
N ASN A 19 4.50 -8.04 18.46
CA ASN A 19 4.95 -7.00 19.39
C ASN A 19 6.00 -6.03 18.75
N THR A 20 5.84 -5.77 17.46
CA THR A 20 6.64 -4.89 16.62
C THR A 20 6.00 -3.51 16.59
N ALA A 21 6.68 -2.52 17.15
CA ALA A 21 6.34 -1.12 16.93
C ALA A 21 7.35 -0.53 15.93
N PHE A 22 6.86 0.25 14.96
CA PHE A 22 7.72 1.03 14.08
C PHE A 22 7.90 2.45 14.63
N PRO A 23 9.07 3.08 14.46
CA PRO A 23 9.31 4.45 14.88
C PRO A 23 8.71 5.47 13.91
N GLY A 24 8.58 6.71 14.37
CA GLY A 24 8.22 7.86 13.54
C GLY A 24 6.82 8.41 13.78
N ILE A 25 6.24 9.01 12.75
CA ILE A 25 4.97 9.74 12.84
C ILE A 25 3.83 8.85 13.34
N PRO A 26 2.88 9.37 14.14
CA PRO A 26 1.63 8.68 14.38
C PRO A 26 0.85 8.58 13.07
N ILE A 27 0.13 7.48 12.86
CA ILE A 27 -0.80 7.30 11.74
C ILE A 27 -2.21 7.03 12.26
N GLY A 28 -2.34 6.19 13.29
CA GLY A 28 -3.66 5.77 13.75
C GLY A 28 -3.65 4.75 14.88
N ARG A 29 -4.64 3.87 14.90
CA ARG A 29 -4.83 2.84 15.92
C ARG A 29 -5.11 1.48 15.29
N SER A 30 -4.45 0.42 15.77
CA SER A 30 -4.78 -0.96 15.40
C SER A 30 -6.21 -1.29 15.86
N LEU A 31 -6.97 -1.96 14.99
CA LEU A 31 -8.27 -2.54 15.30
C LEU A 31 -8.16 -4.00 15.75
N LEU A 32 -6.95 -4.59 15.76
CA LEU A 32 -6.70 -5.94 16.26
C LEU A 32 -6.34 -5.95 17.76
N ASP A 33 -5.51 -5.01 18.23
CA ASP A 33 -5.08 -4.94 19.62
C ASP A 33 -5.31 -3.58 20.32
N GLY A 34 -5.77 -2.56 19.57
CA GLY A 34 -6.08 -1.24 20.12
C GLY A 34 -4.86 -0.34 20.39
N ARG A 35 -3.64 -0.72 20.01
CA ARG A 35 -2.43 0.10 20.18
C ARG A 35 -2.32 1.23 19.13
N ALA A 36 -1.53 2.26 19.44
CA ALA A 36 -1.26 3.35 18.51
C ALA A 36 -0.23 2.94 17.45
N PHE A 37 -0.62 2.99 16.19
CA PHE A 37 0.22 2.65 15.04
C PHE A 37 0.98 3.89 14.55
N HIS A 38 2.30 3.76 14.48
CA HIS A 38 3.25 4.77 14.02
C HIS A 38 4.08 4.17 12.88
N LEU A 39 4.50 4.99 11.90
CA LEU A 39 5.44 4.56 10.85
C LEU A 39 6.01 5.76 10.07
N SER A 40 7.28 6.10 10.32
CA SER A 40 8.14 6.78 9.34
C SER A 40 9.12 5.77 8.76
N PRO A 41 8.99 5.37 7.48
CA PRO A 41 9.80 4.30 6.90
C PRO A 41 11.31 4.49 7.00
N VAL A 42 11.80 5.72 6.81
CA VAL A 42 13.24 6.05 6.85
C VAL A 42 13.85 5.94 8.25
N LEU A 43 13.02 5.91 9.31
CA LEU A 43 13.46 5.72 10.69
C LEU A 43 13.46 4.24 11.10
N THR A 44 12.88 3.36 10.28
CA THR A 44 12.87 1.91 10.52
C THR A 44 14.22 1.30 10.12
N ASP A 45 14.70 0.30 10.87
CA ASP A 45 15.94 -0.39 10.52
C ASP A 45 15.82 -1.07 9.13
N ALA A 46 16.80 -0.83 8.26
CA ALA A 46 16.84 -1.36 6.89
C ALA A 46 16.97 -2.91 6.82
N ALA A 47 17.21 -3.59 7.94
CA ALA A 47 17.08 -5.05 8.06
C ALA A 47 15.63 -5.52 8.24
N ILE A 48 14.73 -4.65 8.72
CA ILE A 48 13.29 -4.90 8.92
C ILE A 48 12.50 -4.38 7.71
N LEU A 49 12.79 -3.15 7.30
CA LEU A 49 12.14 -2.46 6.18
C LEU A 49 13.20 -2.01 5.16
N PRO A 50 13.75 -2.94 4.36
CA PRO A 50 14.77 -2.61 3.38
C PRO A 50 14.34 -1.61 2.30
N SER A 51 13.06 -1.31 2.08
CA SER A 51 12.56 -0.30 1.12
C SER A 51 11.50 0.63 1.71
N THR A 52 11.64 1.94 1.49
CA THR A 52 10.73 2.97 1.98
C THR A 52 9.61 3.34 0.99
N ASN A 53 9.50 2.61 -0.14
CA ASN A 53 8.45 2.83 -1.14
C ASN A 53 7.10 2.27 -0.64
N SER A 54 6.01 3.02 -0.84
CA SER A 54 4.66 2.66 -0.38
C SER A 54 3.62 2.62 -1.49
N LEU A 55 2.57 1.81 -1.27
CA LEU A 55 1.42 1.66 -2.15
C LEU A 55 0.11 1.87 -1.39
N ALA A 56 -0.70 2.83 -1.82
CA ALA A 56 -2.05 3.06 -1.33
C ALA A 56 -3.09 2.53 -2.32
N LEU A 57 -3.99 1.66 -1.84
CA LEU A 57 -5.06 1.04 -2.62
C LEU A 57 -6.42 1.28 -1.94
N GLY A 58 -7.49 1.39 -2.72
CA GLY A 58 -8.84 1.47 -2.19
C GLY A 58 -9.83 2.14 -3.14
N GLY A 59 -11.08 1.66 -3.12
CA GLY A 59 -12.17 2.26 -3.87
C GLY A 59 -12.52 3.67 -3.40
N LEU A 60 -13.41 4.33 -4.13
CA LEU A 60 -13.87 5.69 -3.81
C LEU A 60 -14.44 5.78 -2.38
N GLY A 61 -14.03 6.80 -1.62
CA GLY A 61 -14.44 6.99 -0.22
C GLY A 61 -13.79 6.04 0.79
N SER A 62 -12.73 5.32 0.42
CA SER A 62 -11.94 4.48 1.33
C SER A 62 -11.07 5.27 2.32
N GLY A 63 -10.75 6.53 2.04
CA GLY A 63 -9.81 7.34 2.83
C GLY A 63 -8.35 7.24 2.38
N LYS A 64 -8.05 6.62 1.24
CA LYS A 64 -6.67 6.45 0.73
C LYS A 64 -5.88 7.76 0.62
N SER A 65 -6.47 8.80 -0.01
CA SER A 65 -5.83 10.11 -0.20
C SER A 65 -5.72 10.87 1.11
N THR A 66 -6.77 10.83 1.96
CA THR A 66 -6.75 11.32 3.35
C THR A 66 -5.55 10.78 4.14
N THR A 67 -5.33 9.46 4.14
CA THR A 67 -4.21 8.82 4.83
C THR A 67 -2.85 9.20 4.22
N ALA A 68 -2.74 9.28 2.89
CA ALA A 68 -1.50 9.70 2.21
C ALA A 68 -1.14 11.16 2.53
N LYS A 69 -2.11 12.09 2.41
CA LYS A 69 -1.98 13.51 2.76
C LYS A 69 -1.56 13.71 4.21
N THR A 70 -2.21 12.99 5.12
CA THR A 70 -1.91 13.02 6.57
C THR A 70 -0.47 12.57 6.84
N ARG A 71 -0.03 11.46 6.23
CA ARG A 71 1.37 11.00 6.34
C ARG A 71 2.35 12.05 5.84
N ILE A 72 2.14 12.58 4.63
CA ILE A 72 3.05 13.58 4.04
C ILE A 72 3.07 14.87 4.88
N ARG A 73 1.93 15.32 5.43
CA ARG A 73 1.88 16.45 6.38
C ARG A 73 2.78 16.21 7.59
N ARG A 74 2.61 15.08 8.27
CA ARG A 74 3.35 14.74 9.49
C ARG A 74 4.85 14.50 9.21
N GLU A 75 5.21 13.83 8.11
CA GLU A 75 6.63 13.64 7.71
C GLU A 75 7.34 14.98 7.42
N ILE A 76 6.64 15.96 6.84
CA ILE A 76 7.18 17.31 6.60
C ILE A 76 7.34 18.09 7.91
N LEU A 77 6.33 18.05 8.80
CA LEU A 77 6.33 18.81 10.05
C LEU A 77 7.27 18.22 11.12
N ASP A 78 7.21 16.90 11.33
CA ASP A 78 7.87 16.22 12.45
C ASP A 78 9.33 15.84 12.12
N ASN A 79 9.60 15.45 10.86
CA ASN A 79 10.90 14.94 10.40
C ASN A 79 11.63 15.86 9.41
N ALA A 80 11.06 17.02 9.04
CA ALA A 80 11.62 17.96 8.05
C ALA A 80 11.92 17.30 6.69
N HIS A 81 11.04 16.38 6.25
CA HIS A 81 11.08 15.84 4.89
C HIS A 81 10.60 16.89 3.86
N GLN A 82 10.80 16.59 2.57
CA GLN A 82 10.17 17.32 1.46
C GLN A 82 9.31 16.40 0.60
N ALA A 83 8.26 16.94 -0.02
CA ALA A 83 7.43 16.20 -0.97
C ALA A 83 7.31 16.88 -2.34
N VAL A 84 7.35 16.07 -3.40
CA VAL A 84 6.84 16.42 -4.72
C VAL A 84 5.61 15.57 -4.98
N VAL A 85 4.50 16.20 -5.29
CA VAL A 85 3.22 15.56 -5.59
C VAL A 85 2.92 15.76 -7.06
N ILE A 86 2.55 14.67 -7.72
CA ILE A 86 1.87 14.69 -9.02
C ILE A 86 0.38 14.51 -8.74
N ASP A 87 -0.38 15.58 -8.91
CA ASP A 87 -1.78 15.70 -8.52
C ASP A 87 -2.68 15.65 -9.77
N SER A 88 -3.05 14.43 -10.16
CA SER A 88 -3.84 14.14 -11.34
C SER A 88 -5.36 14.16 -11.10
N PHE A 89 -5.82 14.59 -9.92
CA PHE A 89 -7.21 14.45 -9.51
C PHE A 89 -7.75 15.68 -8.77
N GLY A 90 -8.90 16.19 -9.20
CA GLY A 90 -9.66 17.18 -8.45
C GLY A 90 -11.16 16.89 -8.58
N GLU A 91 -11.84 16.67 -7.45
CA GLU A 91 -13.32 16.73 -7.40
C GLU A 91 -13.81 18.17 -7.68
N ASP A 92 -12.98 19.14 -7.30
CA ASP A 92 -13.12 20.55 -7.65
C ASP A 92 -12.47 20.83 -9.01
N SER A 93 -13.30 21.13 -10.01
CA SER A 93 -12.96 21.58 -11.36
C SER A 93 -12.31 22.99 -11.38
N THR A 94 -11.42 23.24 -10.43
CA THR A 94 -10.86 24.56 -10.09
C THR A 94 -9.45 24.40 -9.50
N SER A 95 -9.18 23.34 -8.72
CA SER A 95 -7.83 22.97 -8.28
C SER A 95 -7.75 21.52 -7.79
N GLY A 96 -6.57 20.92 -7.93
CA GLY A 96 -6.26 19.55 -7.50
C GLY A 96 -6.39 19.29 -6.00
N GLU A 97 -6.53 18.01 -5.66
CA GLU A 97 -6.83 17.49 -4.32
C GLU A 97 -5.78 17.83 -3.25
N TRP A 98 -4.53 18.07 -3.64
CA TRP A 98 -3.41 18.38 -2.75
C TRP A 98 -3.16 19.88 -2.60
N ALA A 99 -3.86 20.73 -3.35
CA ALA A 99 -3.66 22.18 -3.33
C ALA A 99 -3.90 22.85 -1.96
N PRO A 100 -4.88 22.46 -1.11
CA PRO A 100 -5.05 23.02 0.22
C PRO A 100 -3.87 22.71 1.16
N LEU A 101 -3.48 21.43 1.24
CA LEU A 101 -2.36 20.96 2.06
C LEU A 101 -1.02 21.57 1.62
N THR A 102 -0.80 21.66 0.29
CA THR A 102 0.42 22.26 -0.26
C THR A 102 0.58 23.71 0.20
N ARG A 103 -0.52 24.46 0.28
CA ARG A 103 -0.52 25.86 0.72
C ARG A 103 -0.37 26.00 2.25
N SER A 104 -0.97 25.12 3.06
CA SER A 104 -0.84 25.19 4.53
C SER A 104 0.59 24.90 5.01
N LEU A 105 1.33 24.06 4.30
CA LEU A 105 2.74 23.75 4.56
C LEU A 105 3.73 24.77 3.97
N GLY A 106 3.27 25.92 3.48
CA GLY A 106 4.12 26.95 2.86
C GLY A 106 4.75 26.54 1.53
N GLY A 107 4.23 25.48 0.90
CA GLY A 107 4.65 25.00 -0.41
C GLY A 107 3.97 25.69 -1.59
N ARG A 108 4.30 25.23 -2.80
CA ARG A 108 3.81 25.83 -4.06
C ARG A 108 2.99 24.84 -4.89
N VAL A 109 1.83 25.29 -5.34
CA VAL A 109 1.02 24.60 -6.36
C VAL A 109 1.44 25.13 -7.74
N ILE A 110 1.66 24.22 -8.68
CA ILE A 110 2.08 24.47 -10.06
C ILE A 110 0.98 23.91 -10.97
N GLU A 111 0.06 24.77 -11.38
CA GLU A 111 -1.06 24.38 -12.24
C GLU A 111 -0.57 24.24 -13.69
N ALA A 112 -0.89 23.13 -14.36
CA ALA A 112 -0.51 22.94 -15.76
C ALA A 112 -1.08 24.07 -16.65
N GLY A 113 -0.23 24.66 -17.51
CA GLY A 113 -0.57 25.84 -18.32
C GLY A 113 -0.33 27.19 -17.64
N SER A 114 -0.14 27.24 -16.31
CA SER A 114 0.21 28.48 -15.58
C SER A 114 1.73 28.69 -15.43
N PHE A 115 2.48 27.59 -15.45
CA PHE A 115 3.93 27.54 -15.32
C PHE A 115 4.48 26.66 -16.44
N THR A 116 5.58 27.10 -17.05
CA THR A 116 6.24 26.40 -18.14
C THR A 116 7.55 25.79 -17.67
N LEU A 117 7.64 24.46 -17.69
CA LEU A 117 8.85 23.74 -17.33
C LEU A 117 9.81 23.78 -18.52
N ASN A 118 11.09 24.09 -18.33
CA ASN A 118 12.07 24.13 -19.42
C ASN A 118 12.72 22.75 -19.68
N PRO A 119 12.36 22.01 -20.74
CA PRO A 119 12.90 20.67 -20.99
C PRO A 119 14.34 20.67 -21.52
N VAL A 120 14.89 21.84 -21.89
CA VAL A 120 16.25 21.99 -22.44
C VAL A 120 17.16 22.83 -21.53
N SER A 121 16.75 23.05 -20.27
CA SER A 121 17.49 23.77 -19.24
C SER A 121 18.92 23.24 -19.07
N GLU A 122 19.90 24.16 -19.00
CA GLU A 122 21.32 23.84 -18.88
C GLU A 122 21.72 23.14 -17.56
N LEU A 123 20.81 23.07 -16.58
CA LEU A 123 20.97 22.26 -15.37
C LEU A 123 20.89 20.74 -15.66
N PHE A 124 20.33 20.34 -16.80
CA PHE A 124 20.37 18.97 -17.29
C PHE A 124 21.64 18.70 -18.11
N SER A 125 22.26 17.53 -17.94
CA SER A 125 23.36 17.11 -18.83
C SER A 125 22.85 16.93 -20.26
N ARG A 126 23.76 16.97 -21.25
CA ARG A 126 23.38 16.89 -22.67
C ARG A 126 22.56 15.63 -22.99
N GLU A 127 22.94 14.51 -22.39
CA GLU A 127 22.30 13.20 -22.55
C GLU A 127 20.89 13.20 -21.94
N VAL A 128 20.70 13.91 -20.82
CA VAL A 128 19.42 14.06 -20.14
C VAL A 128 18.48 14.99 -20.94
N ARG A 129 18.99 16.10 -21.50
CA ARG A 129 18.23 16.97 -22.42
C ARG A 129 17.80 16.22 -23.67
N GLU A 130 18.70 15.45 -24.28
CA GLU A 130 18.38 14.61 -25.43
C GLU A 130 17.33 13.55 -25.08
N GLN A 131 17.48 12.84 -23.96
CA GLN A 131 16.50 11.84 -23.54
C GLN A 131 15.12 12.47 -23.29
N LEU A 132 15.05 13.60 -22.57
CA LEU A 132 13.78 14.26 -22.29
C LEU A 132 13.10 14.77 -23.57
N VAL A 133 13.81 15.46 -24.46
CA VAL A 133 13.21 15.93 -25.71
C VAL A 133 12.76 14.76 -26.61
N ARG A 134 13.51 13.65 -26.64
CA ARG A 134 13.05 12.43 -27.31
C ARG A 134 11.79 11.83 -26.65
N SER A 135 11.68 11.86 -25.32
CA SER A 135 10.43 11.47 -24.64
C SER A 135 9.26 12.40 -24.95
N LEU A 136 9.48 13.72 -25.09
CA LEU A 136 8.44 14.67 -25.51
C LEU A 136 7.97 14.41 -26.95
N ILE A 137 8.89 14.18 -27.90
CA ILE A 137 8.53 13.80 -29.28
C ILE A 137 7.74 12.48 -29.27
N ALA A 138 8.21 11.48 -28.52
CA ALA A 138 7.55 10.17 -28.43
C ALA A 138 6.13 10.21 -27.86
N ALA A 139 5.82 11.21 -27.02
CA ALA A 139 4.50 11.39 -26.41
C ALA A 139 3.44 11.99 -27.36
N VAL A 140 3.85 12.58 -28.49
CA VAL A 140 2.93 13.21 -29.46
C VAL A 140 3.01 12.64 -30.88
N GLU A 141 4.21 12.26 -31.34
CA GLU A 141 4.50 11.78 -32.70
C GLU A 141 5.63 10.74 -32.65
N PRO A 142 5.38 9.50 -32.18
CA PRO A 142 6.44 8.50 -31.98
C PRO A 142 7.20 8.15 -33.26
N ASP A 143 6.53 8.15 -34.41
CA ASP A 143 7.15 7.83 -35.71
C ASP A 143 8.12 8.91 -36.21
N ALA A 144 8.14 10.10 -35.62
CA ALA A 144 9.12 11.15 -35.94
C ALA A 144 10.55 10.80 -35.50
N LEU A 145 10.74 9.86 -34.57
CA LEU A 145 12.05 9.50 -33.98
C LEU A 145 12.86 8.51 -34.82
N THR A 146 13.12 8.87 -36.07
CA THR A 146 14.07 8.17 -36.94
C THR A 146 15.53 8.33 -36.44
N TYR A 147 16.45 7.49 -36.93
CA TYR A 147 17.88 7.64 -36.60
C TYR A 147 18.47 8.94 -37.18
N GLN A 148 17.91 9.44 -38.29
CA GLN A 148 18.23 10.74 -38.87
C GLN A 148 17.76 11.88 -37.95
N ALA A 149 16.50 11.84 -37.50
CA ALA A 149 15.92 12.84 -36.60
C ALA A 149 16.64 12.89 -35.25
N ALA A 150 17.05 11.73 -34.72
CA ALA A 150 17.90 11.68 -33.52
C ALA A 150 19.25 12.40 -33.72
N HIS A 151 19.91 12.24 -34.87
CA HIS A 151 21.14 12.96 -35.20
C HIS A 151 20.89 14.47 -35.43
N ALA A 152 19.78 14.86 -36.07
CA ALA A 152 19.41 16.26 -36.25
C ALA A 152 19.16 16.94 -34.88
N LEU A 153 18.42 16.27 -33.99
CA LEU A 153 18.18 16.71 -32.61
C LEU A 153 19.48 16.82 -31.80
N GLN A 154 20.40 15.84 -31.92
CA GLN A 154 21.72 15.90 -31.27
C GLN A 154 22.57 17.08 -31.73
N HIS A 155 22.41 17.53 -32.98
CA HIS A 155 23.05 18.73 -33.51
C HIS A 155 22.36 20.00 -33.00
N ALA A 156 21.03 20.09 -33.12
CA ALA A 156 20.25 21.24 -32.68
C ALA A 156 20.37 21.52 -31.17
N LEU A 157 20.45 20.48 -30.32
CA LEU A 157 20.71 20.59 -28.87
C LEU A 157 22.12 21.12 -28.51
N ALA A 158 23.03 21.25 -29.47
CA ALA A 158 24.33 21.89 -29.29
C ALA A 158 24.35 23.36 -29.77
N HIS A 159 23.28 23.84 -30.40
CA HIS A 159 23.17 25.21 -30.90
C HIS A 159 22.86 26.20 -29.74
N PRO A 160 23.43 27.42 -29.70
CA PRO A 160 23.23 28.36 -28.59
C PRO A 160 21.78 28.79 -28.31
N LYS A 161 20.86 28.61 -29.27
CA LYS A 161 19.42 28.85 -29.04
C LYS A 161 18.73 27.74 -28.23
N ALA A 162 19.31 26.55 -28.10
CA ALA A 162 18.69 25.39 -27.42
C ALA A 162 18.71 25.50 -25.87
N THR A 163 18.40 26.69 -25.36
CA THR A 163 18.14 27.02 -23.95
C THR A 163 16.64 27.17 -23.66
N SER A 164 15.79 27.24 -24.70
CA SER A 164 14.32 27.15 -24.62
C SER A 164 13.78 26.22 -25.72
N LEU A 165 12.54 25.74 -25.58
CA LEU A 165 11.97 24.82 -26.57
C LEU A 165 11.79 25.49 -27.94
N ASN A 166 11.32 26.74 -27.97
CA ASN A 166 11.24 27.55 -29.19
C ASN A 166 12.61 27.67 -29.88
N GLY A 167 13.67 27.95 -29.10
CA GLY A 167 15.03 28.08 -29.62
C GLY A 167 15.64 26.75 -30.11
N LEU A 168 15.14 25.61 -29.64
CA LEU A 168 15.48 24.29 -30.19
C LEU A 168 14.73 24.00 -31.51
N VAL A 169 13.44 24.37 -31.61
CA VAL A 169 12.67 24.25 -32.87
C VAL A 169 13.31 25.11 -33.97
N ASP A 170 13.67 26.36 -33.64
CA ASP A 170 14.49 27.25 -34.48
C ASP A 170 15.76 26.55 -35.02
N ALA A 171 16.47 25.81 -34.16
CA ALA A 171 17.72 25.13 -34.49
C ALA A 171 17.54 23.80 -35.26
N LEU A 172 16.32 23.25 -35.30
CA LEU A 172 15.96 22.11 -36.15
C LEU A 172 15.50 22.57 -37.54
N VAL A 173 14.79 23.70 -37.62
CA VAL A 173 14.30 24.28 -38.89
C VAL A 173 15.44 24.96 -39.65
N ALA A 174 16.27 25.75 -38.96
CA ALA A 174 17.41 26.47 -39.52
C ALA A 174 18.74 26.08 -38.83
N PRO A 175 19.23 24.84 -39.02
CA PRO A 175 20.52 24.39 -38.50
C PRO A 175 21.70 25.04 -39.21
N GLU A 176 22.87 25.05 -38.57
CA GLU A 176 24.14 25.47 -39.18
C GLU A 176 24.87 24.29 -39.84
N ASP A 177 25.85 24.57 -40.70
CA ASP A 177 26.70 23.52 -41.28
C ASP A 177 27.55 22.83 -40.19
N GLY A 178 27.48 21.49 -40.15
CA GLY A 178 28.24 20.67 -39.19
C GLY A 178 29.08 19.59 -39.88
N ARG A 179 29.04 18.37 -39.34
CA ARG A 179 29.56 17.17 -40.06
C ARG A 179 28.75 16.86 -41.31
N TRP A 180 27.51 17.34 -41.38
CA TRP A 180 26.62 17.28 -42.53
C TRP A 180 26.19 18.70 -42.90
N PRO A 181 25.86 18.98 -44.18
CA PRO A 181 25.35 20.28 -44.58
C PRO A 181 24.00 20.60 -43.94
N ALA A 182 23.76 21.89 -43.66
CA ALA A 182 22.54 22.41 -43.04
C ALA A 182 21.26 21.89 -43.73
N ALA A 183 21.19 21.97 -45.06
CA ALA A 183 20.02 21.49 -45.84
C ALA A 183 19.67 20.02 -45.58
N LYS A 184 20.65 19.17 -45.27
CA LYS A 184 20.44 17.76 -44.93
C LYS A 184 20.07 17.57 -43.46
N LEU A 185 20.55 18.45 -42.58
CA LEU A 185 20.12 18.49 -41.18
C LEU A 185 18.66 18.96 -41.06
N THR A 186 18.20 19.88 -41.92
CA THR A 186 16.78 20.26 -42.05
C THR A 186 15.93 19.09 -42.54
N GLU A 187 16.31 18.43 -43.65
CA GLU A 187 15.64 17.21 -44.16
C GLU A 187 15.47 16.14 -43.07
N TRP A 188 16.47 15.99 -42.22
CA TRP A 188 16.46 15.03 -41.12
C TRP A 188 15.72 15.50 -39.87
N GLY A 189 15.69 16.82 -39.63
CA GLY A 189 15.07 17.45 -38.46
C GLY A 189 13.58 17.76 -38.63
N GLU A 190 13.07 17.84 -39.86
CA GLU A 190 11.70 18.28 -40.19
C GLU A 190 10.61 17.58 -39.34
N GLY A 191 10.62 16.24 -39.30
CA GLY A 191 9.64 15.48 -38.50
C GLY A 191 9.73 15.75 -36.99
N ALA A 192 10.94 15.95 -36.46
CA ALA A 192 11.13 16.32 -35.05
C ALA A 192 10.73 17.76 -34.76
N ALA A 193 10.94 18.70 -35.70
CA ALA A 193 10.48 20.08 -35.58
C ALA A 193 8.95 20.16 -35.56
N ILE A 194 8.28 19.44 -36.46
CA ILE A 194 6.80 19.36 -36.54
C ILE A 194 6.22 18.68 -35.28
N ALA A 195 6.88 17.63 -34.76
CA ALA A 195 6.47 17.01 -33.50
C ALA A 195 6.59 17.97 -32.31
N LEU A 196 7.67 18.75 -32.24
CA LEU A 196 7.89 19.72 -31.17
C LEU A 196 7.01 20.98 -31.31
N SER A 197 6.63 21.39 -32.52
CA SER A 197 5.77 22.56 -32.71
C SER A 197 4.36 22.37 -32.16
N ARG A 198 3.92 21.13 -31.90
CA ARG A 198 2.71 20.85 -31.10
C ARG A 198 2.72 21.52 -29.72
N TYR A 199 3.91 21.76 -29.13
CA TYR A 199 4.10 22.42 -27.84
C TYR A 199 4.38 23.93 -27.93
N THR A 200 4.68 24.48 -29.11
CA THR A 200 5.06 25.91 -29.28
C THR A 200 4.07 26.71 -30.12
N GLU A 201 3.29 26.03 -30.98
CA GLU A 201 2.30 26.62 -31.88
C GLU A 201 0.96 25.82 -31.88
N GLY A 202 1.00 24.55 -31.47
CA GLY A 202 -0.14 23.63 -31.48
C GLY A 202 -0.93 23.55 -30.17
N SER A 203 -1.66 22.45 -29.99
CA SER A 203 -2.62 22.26 -28.90
C SER A 203 -2.01 22.06 -27.50
N LEU A 204 -0.67 22.12 -27.36
CA LEU A 204 0.06 21.93 -26.10
C LEU A 204 0.93 23.14 -25.71
N THR A 205 0.68 24.30 -26.32
CA THR A 205 1.22 25.60 -25.88
C THR A 205 0.85 25.93 -24.45
N GLY A 206 1.74 26.62 -23.74
CA GLY A 206 1.65 26.93 -22.31
C GLY A 206 2.26 25.86 -21.40
N LEU A 207 2.86 24.78 -21.93
CA LEU A 207 3.50 23.73 -21.12
C LEU A 207 5.02 23.86 -21.01
N PHE A 208 5.71 24.25 -22.10
CA PHE A 208 7.18 24.17 -22.20
C PHE A 208 7.83 25.34 -22.99
N ASP A 209 7.01 26.28 -23.44
CA ASP A 209 7.24 27.26 -24.52
C ASP A 209 7.16 28.72 -24.05
N GLY A 210 6.83 28.95 -22.77
CA GLY A 210 6.74 30.28 -22.18
C GLY A 210 8.06 31.04 -22.14
N GLN A 211 7.99 32.37 -22.12
CA GLN A 211 9.19 33.23 -22.14
C GLN A 211 10.06 33.05 -20.88
N ASP A 212 9.42 32.84 -19.73
CA ASP A 212 10.07 32.58 -18.43
C ASP A 212 10.19 31.07 -18.10
N ALA A 213 10.19 30.20 -19.13
CA ALA A 213 10.25 28.75 -18.95
C ALA A 213 11.52 28.36 -18.18
N SER A 214 11.31 27.70 -17.04
CA SER A 214 12.32 27.50 -15.99
C SER A 214 12.20 26.11 -15.35
N LEU A 215 13.04 25.80 -14.37
CA LEU A 215 12.88 24.60 -13.55
C LEU A 215 12.29 24.99 -12.18
N PRO A 216 11.36 24.20 -11.61
CA PRO A 216 10.78 24.46 -10.30
C PRO A 216 11.82 24.54 -9.18
N GLU A 217 11.47 25.26 -8.11
CA GLU A 217 12.26 25.42 -6.89
C GLU A 217 12.58 24.07 -6.24
N THR A 218 13.76 23.92 -5.61
CA THR A 218 14.20 22.62 -5.07
C THR A 218 14.18 22.51 -3.56
N ASP A 219 13.95 23.61 -2.83
CA ASP A 219 14.03 23.67 -1.36
C ASP A 219 12.69 23.99 -0.64
N LEU A 220 11.57 23.95 -1.36
CA LEU A 220 10.24 24.11 -0.75
C LEU A 220 9.82 22.84 0.03
N PRO A 221 9.07 22.95 1.15
CA PRO A 221 8.59 21.80 1.92
C PRO A 221 7.73 20.84 1.10
N ILE A 222 6.88 21.39 0.23
CA ILE A 222 6.04 20.63 -0.68
C ILE A 222 5.82 21.38 -2.00
N LEU A 223 5.83 20.63 -3.10
CA LEU A 223 5.47 21.07 -4.44
C LEU A 223 4.37 20.15 -4.97
N SER A 224 3.31 20.73 -5.54
CA SER A 224 2.23 19.96 -6.17
C SER A 224 2.03 20.39 -7.62
N PHE A 225 2.18 19.46 -8.56
CA PHE A 225 1.91 19.66 -9.98
C PHE A 225 0.46 19.27 -10.27
N ASP A 226 -0.40 20.28 -10.44
CA ASP A 226 -1.85 20.13 -10.57
C ASP A 226 -2.26 19.97 -12.05
N PHE A 227 -2.81 18.80 -12.37
CA PHE A 227 -3.33 18.44 -13.70
C PHE A 227 -4.86 18.35 -13.73
N SER A 228 -5.58 18.76 -12.67
CA SER A 228 -7.05 18.64 -12.56
C SER A 228 -7.82 19.32 -13.70
N ARG A 229 -7.19 20.27 -14.42
CA ARG A 229 -7.74 21.00 -15.56
C ARG A 229 -7.38 20.41 -16.94
N LEU A 230 -6.55 19.36 -17.01
CA LEU A 230 -6.20 18.68 -18.25
C LEU A 230 -7.20 17.55 -18.58
N ASP A 231 -7.47 17.33 -19.86
CA ASP A 231 -8.15 16.09 -20.28
C ASP A 231 -7.23 14.88 -19.99
N ARG A 232 -7.81 13.83 -19.41
CA ARG A 232 -7.12 12.57 -19.05
C ARG A 232 -6.56 11.84 -20.26
N ASN A 233 -7.14 12.06 -21.45
CA ASN A 233 -6.64 11.51 -22.71
C ASN A 233 -5.62 12.42 -23.41
N SER A 234 -5.24 13.56 -22.81
CA SER A 234 -4.33 14.51 -23.43
C SER A 234 -2.87 14.03 -23.44
N PRO A 235 -2.14 14.12 -24.56
CA PRO A 235 -0.70 13.87 -24.60
C PRO A 235 0.11 14.88 -23.75
N ALA A 236 -0.53 15.93 -23.22
CA ALA A 236 0.05 16.77 -22.16
C ALA A 236 0.53 15.94 -20.95
N ILE A 237 -0.25 14.95 -20.50
CA ILE A 237 0.03 14.22 -19.25
C ILE A 237 1.32 13.38 -19.35
N PRO A 238 1.52 12.47 -20.34
CA PRO A 238 2.79 11.75 -20.49
C PRO A 238 4.01 12.69 -20.66
N SER A 239 3.80 13.85 -21.30
CA SER A 239 4.84 14.85 -21.56
C SER A 239 5.29 15.56 -20.29
N LEU A 240 4.33 16.07 -19.50
CA LEU A 240 4.59 16.64 -18.18
C LEU A 240 5.21 15.61 -17.24
N MET A 241 4.78 14.34 -17.33
CA MET A 241 5.36 13.26 -16.54
C MET A 241 6.81 12.95 -16.88
N ALA A 242 7.19 12.94 -18.16
CA ALA A 242 8.60 12.86 -18.54
C ALA A 242 9.40 14.06 -18.00
N ALA A 243 8.88 15.28 -18.11
CA ALA A 243 9.56 16.50 -17.71
C ALA A 243 9.74 16.64 -16.18
N ILE A 244 8.67 16.44 -15.40
CA ILE A 244 8.70 16.51 -13.93
C ILE A 244 9.55 15.39 -13.35
N SER A 245 9.44 14.17 -13.88
CA SER A 245 10.28 13.04 -13.42
C SER A 245 11.76 13.24 -13.74
N CYS A 246 12.07 13.86 -14.89
CA CYS A 246 13.43 14.24 -15.26
C CYS A 246 14.01 15.32 -14.34
N TRP A 247 13.24 16.39 -14.08
CA TRP A 247 13.59 17.42 -13.09
C TRP A 247 13.79 16.82 -11.68
N ALA A 248 12.90 15.92 -11.26
CA ALA A 248 12.99 15.24 -9.98
C ALA A 248 14.32 14.46 -9.86
N GLU A 249 14.60 13.55 -10.80
CA GLU A 249 15.78 12.68 -10.74
C GLU A 249 17.12 13.41 -10.93
N HIS A 250 17.17 14.40 -11.82
CA HIS A 250 18.42 15.02 -12.24
C HIS A 250 18.72 16.36 -11.55
N VAL A 251 17.73 17.04 -10.95
CA VAL A 251 17.88 18.36 -10.33
C VAL A 251 17.42 18.36 -8.87
N TRP A 252 16.13 18.08 -8.59
CA TRP A 252 15.59 18.16 -7.22
C TRP A 252 16.30 17.23 -6.23
N LEU A 253 16.41 15.93 -6.53
CA LEU A 253 17.09 14.94 -5.67
C LEU A 253 18.59 15.24 -5.43
N ARG A 254 19.17 16.19 -6.18
CA ARG A 254 20.60 16.59 -6.06
C ARG A 254 20.81 17.93 -5.37
N GLN A 255 19.81 18.80 -5.38
CA GLN A 255 19.89 20.17 -4.87
C GLN A 255 19.17 20.33 -3.52
N SER A 256 18.00 19.69 -3.38
CA SER A 256 17.17 19.71 -2.17
C SER A 256 17.98 19.43 -0.90
N THR A 257 17.85 20.28 0.11
CA THR A 257 18.55 20.13 1.40
C THR A 257 17.89 19.14 2.39
N ALA A 258 16.77 18.50 2.04
CA ALA A 258 16.01 17.64 2.96
C ALA A 258 16.76 16.38 3.44
N VAL A 259 16.41 15.87 4.63
CA VAL A 259 16.95 14.60 5.15
C VAL A 259 16.41 13.39 4.37
N HIS A 260 15.13 13.42 4.00
CA HIS A 260 14.44 12.43 3.17
C HIS A 260 13.36 13.12 2.32
N ARG A 261 12.96 12.47 1.23
CA ARG A 261 12.07 13.03 0.20
C ARG A 261 10.94 12.06 -0.14
N HIS A 262 9.81 12.58 -0.57
CA HIS A 262 8.67 11.80 -1.05
C HIS A 262 8.30 12.23 -2.47
N LEU A 263 8.22 11.30 -3.42
CA LEU A 263 7.58 11.50 -4.71
C LEU A 263 6.22 10.81 -4.67
N VAL A 264 5.17 11.60 -4.50
CA VAL A 264 3.77 11.13 -4.43
C VAL A 264 3.20 11.09 -5.84
N LEU A 265 2.65 9.93 -6.22
CA LEU A 265 2.05 9.70 -7.53
C LEU A 265 0.57 9.37 -7.35
N GLU A 266 -0.32 10.37 -7.48
CA GLU A 266 -1.76 10.11 -7.53
C GLU A 266 -2.16 9.46 -8.86
N GLU A 267 -3.17 8.59 -8.78
CA GLU A 267 -3.80 7.85 -9.88
C GLU A 267 -2.82 7.30 -10.93
N ALA A 268 -1.72 6.72 -10.43
CA ALA A 268 -0.49 6.52 -11.20
C ALA A 268 -0.60 5.53 -12.37
N TRP A 269 -1.71 4.81 -12.55
CA TRP A 269 -1.87 3.81 -13.62
C TRP A 269 -1.65 4.40 -15.03
N GLN A 270 -2.13 5.62 -15.28
CA GLN A 270 -1.89 6.34 -16.55
C GLN A 270 -0.39 6.51 -16.85
N ILE A 271 0.41 6.70 -15.79
CA ILE A 271 1.86 6.92 -15.85
C ILE A 271 2.61 5.58 -16.00
N LEU A 272 2.16 4.57 -15.26
CA LEU A 272 2.80 3.24 -15.17
C LEU A 272 2.58 2.38 -16.44
N LEU A 273 1.52 2.65 -17.21
CA LEU A 273 1.26 2.03 -18.52
C LEU A 273 2.10 2.62 -19.67
N SER A 274 2.60 3.86 -19.54
CA SER A 274 3.49 4.47 -20.54
C SER A 274 4.88 3.81 -20.52
N PRO A 275 5.37 3.17 -21.59
CA PRO A 275 6.66 2.47 -21.55
C PRO A 275 7.84 3.35 -21.13
N ALA A 276 7.89 4.58 -21.64
CA ALA A 276 8.97 5.53 -21.35
C ALA A 276 8.98 5.98 -19.88
N THR A 277 7.80 6.18 -19.28
CA THR A 277 7.68 6.65 -17.90
C THR A 277 7.75 5.50 -16.90
N SER A 278 7.24 4.32 -17.26
CA SER A 278 7.32 3.08 -16.47
C SER A 278 8.77 2.65 -16.22
N GLU A 279 9.66 2.79 -17.21
CA GLU A 279 11.08 2.50 -17.04
C GLU A 279 11.79 3.51 -16.12
N LEU A 280 11.38 4.78 -16.15
CA LEU A 280 11.88 5.81 -15.21
C LEU A 280 11.37 5.53 -13.79
N ILE A 281 10.07 5.29 -13.59
CA ILE A 281 9.52 4.96 -12.26
C ILE A 281 10.18 3.69 -11.70
N GLN A 282 10.43 2.67 -12.53
CA GLN A 282 11.18 1.49 -12.12
C GLN A 282 12.64 1.84 -11.72
N ARG A 283 13.29 2.78 -12.41
CA ARG A 283 14.63 3.29 -12.05
C ARG A 283 14.62 4.03 -10.71
N LEU A 284 13.59 4.84 -10.43
CA LEU A 284 13.41 5.51 -9.14
C LEU A 284 13.13 4.50 -8.02
N LEU A 285 12.15 3.59 -8.18
CA LEU A 285 11.83 2.54 -7.19
C LEU A 285 13.05 1.68 -6.81
N LYS A 286 13.93 1.36 -7.78
CA LYS A 286 15.17 0.59 -7.55
C LYS A 286 16.30 1.40 -6.90
N ASN A 287 16.34 2.71 -7.08
CA ASN A 287 17.39 3.59 -6.57
C ASN A 287 16.98 4.45 -5.36
N SER A 288 15.71 4.46 -4.97
CA SER A 288 15.11 5.37 -3.97
C SER A 288 15.94 5.47 -2.68
N ARG A 289 16.39 4.31 -2.18
CA ARG A 289 17.28 4.13 -1.02
C ARG A 289 18.62 4.86 -1.10
N LYS A 290 19.20 4.99 -2.30
CA LYS A 290 20.45 5.74 -2.55
C LYS A 290 20.21 7.25 -2.71
N ALA A 291 18.96 7.65 -2.93
CA ALA A 291 18.56 9.04 -3.18
C ALA A 291 17.85 9.70 -1.98
N ALA A 292 17.76 9.01 -0.83
CA ALA A 292 16.95 9.41 0.31
C ALA A 292 15.53 9.83 -0.13
N LEU A 293 14.86 8.90 -0.81
CA LEU A 293 13.58 9.06 -1.46
C LEU A 293 12.65 7.90 -1.09
N SER A 294 11.36 8.19 -0.88
CA SER A 294 10.23 7.28 -0.97
C SER A 294 9.44 7.61 -2.24
N LEU A 295 8.98 6.59 -2.96
CA LEU A 295 7.81 6.76 -3.84
C LEU A 295 6.57 6.33 -3.06
N ASP A 296 5.58 7.22 -2.98
CA ASP A 296 4.29 6.98 -2.35
C ASP A 296 3.23 6.95 -3.46
N VAL A 297 2.88 5.75 -3.93
CA VAL A 297 2.02 5.55 -5.10
C VAL A 297 0.57 5.35 -4.65
N VAL A 298 -0.36 6.14 -5.18
CA VAL A 298 -1.78 6.09 -4.83
C VAL A 298 -2.60 5.72 -6.07
N MET A 299 -3.48 4.72 -5.96
CA MET A 299 -4.36 4.30 -7.06
C MET A 299 -5.67 3.68 -6.55
N HIS A 300 -6.68 3.58 -7.41
CA HIS A 300 -7.99 3.02 -7.06
C HIS A 300 -7.96 1.51 -6.92
N THR A 301 -7.55 0.79 -7.98
CA THR A 301 -7.39 -0.67 -7.97
C THR A 301 -6.01 -1.05 -8.50
N LEU A 302 -5.58 -2.29 -8.23
CA LEU A 302 -4.38 -2.87 -8.84
C LEU A 302 -4.67 -3.36 -10.27
N SER A 303 -5.92 -3.76 -10.56
CA SER A 303 -6.39 -4.12 -11.90
C SER A 303 -6.22 -2.99 -12.93
N ASP A 304 -6.23 -1.72 -12.52
CA ASP A 304 -5.96 -0.55 -13.38
C ASP A 304 -4.55 -0.58 -14.03
N LEU A 305 -3.60 -1.33 -13.45
CA LEU A 305 -2.26 -1.52 -14.01
C LEU A 305 -2.18 -2.58 -15.13
N GLY A 306 -3.25 -3.33 -15.37
CA GLY A 306 -3.24 -4.48 -16.26
C GLY A 306 -2.29 -5.59 -15.79
N GLN A 307 -1.66 -6.30 -16.74
CA GLN A 307 -0.75 -7.41 -16.46
C GLN A 307 0.70 -7.11 -16.87
N GLY A 308 1.67 -7.64 -16.12
CA GLY A 308 3.10 -7.58 -16.43
C GLY A 308 3.82 -6.41 -15.76
N LYS A 309 4.75 -5.77 -16.48
CA LYS A 309 5.77 -4.84 -15.92
C LYS A 309 5.21 -3.82 -14.91
N ALA A 310 4.04 -3.21 -15.18
CA ALA A 310 3.43 -2.21 -14.29
C ALA A 310 2.99 -2.82 -12.95
N GLN A 311 2.37 -4.00 -12.98
CA GLN A 311 1.96 -4.76 -11.79
C GLN A 311 3.17 -5.27 -10.98
N ASP A 312 4.30 -5.55 -11.65
CA ASP A 312 5.56 -5.87 -10.97
C ASP A 312 6.16 -4.68 -10.19
N LEU A 313 5.80 -3.43 -10.53
CA LEU A 313 6.24 -2.25 -9.77
C LEU A 313 5.57 -2.16 -8.39
N ALA A 314 4.32 -2.61 -8.27
CA ALA A 314 3.64 -2.71 -6.99
C ALA A 314 4.32 -3.72 -6.03
N ARG A 315 5.10 -4.69 -6.56
CA ARG A 315 5.95 -5.60 -5.76
C ARG A 315 7.23 -4.94 -5.23
N LEU A 316 7.57 -3.73 -5.67
CA LEU A 316 8.73 -2.96 -5.20
C LEU A 316 8.38 -2.00 -4.04
N CYS A 317 7.11 -1.99 -3.62
CA CYS A 317 6.63 -1.34 -2.40
C CYS A 317 6.58 -2.37 -1.27
N GLU A 318 7.39 -2.18 -0.24
CA GLU A 318 7.39 -3.04 0.96
C GLU A 318 6.35 -2.59 1.99
N ILE A 319 5.82 -1.38 1.81
CA ILE A 319 4.70 -0.82 2.57
C ILE A 319 3.48 -0.83 1.68
N ALA A 320 2.34 -1.29 2.19
CA ALA A 320 1.05 -1.11 1.52
C ALA A 320 -0.03 -0.76 2.54
N HIS A 321 -0.94 0.13 2.17
CA HIS A 321 -2.19 0.34 2.91
C HIS A 321 -3.39 0.20 1.98
N VAL A 322 -4.19 -0.84 2.26
CA VAL A 322 -5.30 -1.29 1.42
C VAL A 322 -6.62 -0.98 2.13
N GLY A 323 -7.25 0.13 1.74
CA GLY A 323 -8.62 0.45 2.15
C GLY A 323 -9.65 -0.43 1.43
N ARG A 324 -10.95 -0.15 1.65
CA ARG A 324 -12.03 -0.99 1.11
C ARG A 324 -11.95 -1.20 -0.41
N LEU A 325 -11.97 -2.47 -0.82
CA LEU A 325 -12.05 -2.95 -2.21
C LEU A 325 -13.18 -3.99 -2.37
N GLY A 326 -13.56 -4.30 -3.61
CA GLY A 326 -14.45 -5.43 -3.88
C GLY A 326 -13.76 -6.79 -3.60
N PRO A 327 -14.49 -7.88 -3.31
CA PRO A 327 -13.89 -9.17 -2.93
C PRO A 327 -12.91 -9.75 -3.96
N GLU A 328 -13.21 -9.61 -5.25
CA GLU A 328 -12.34 -10.09 -6.34
C GLU A 328 -11.01 -9.31 -6.36
N GLU A 329 -11.08 -7.98 -6.29
CA GLU A 329 -9.90 -7.11 -6.27
C GLU A 329 -9.09 -7.29 -4.97
N ALA A 330 -9.75 -7.48 -3.83
CA ALA A 330 -9.10 -7.80 -2.56
C ALA A 330 -8.28 -9.11 -2.66
N ALA A 331 -8.80 -10.12 -3.36
CA ALA A 331 -8.08 -11.38 -3.58
C ALA A 331 -6.87 -11.20 -4.53
N ILE A 332 -7.00 -10.39 -5.59
CA ILE A 332 -5.88 -10.08 -6.51
C ILE A 332 -4.77 -9.32 -5.77
N VAL A 333 -5.14 -8.28 -5.01
CA VAL A 333 -4.21 -7.48 -4.18
C VAL A 333 -3.55 -8.35 -3.10
N GLY A 334 -4.32 -9.18 -2.43
CA GLY A 334 -3.81 -10.13 -1.43
C GLY A 334 -2.79 -11.12 -2.00
N ALA A 335 -3.08 -11.69 -3.16
CA ALA A 335 -2.18 -12.60 -3.86
C ALA A 335 -0.92 -11.91 -4.42
N LEU A 336 -0.98 -10.61 -4.78
CA LEU A 336 0.20 -9.84 -5.17
C LEU A 336 1.10 -9.56 -3.96
N LEU A 337 0.52 -9.02 -2.89
CA LEU A 337 1.23 -8.49 -1.73
C LEU A 337 1.61 -9.56 -0.70
N GLY A 338 1.06 -10.79 -0.82
CA GLY A 338 1.29 -11.87 0.14
C GLY A 338 0.48 -11.70 1.44
N LEU A 339 -0.70 -11.10 1.39
CA LEU A 339 -1.55 -10.92 2.57
C LEU A 339 -2.10 -12.26 3.07
N PRO A 340 -2.19 -12.46 4.40
CA PRO A 340 -2.85 -13.64 4.97
C PRO A 340 -4.36 -13.59 4.72
N GLN A 341 -5.00 -14.76 4.56
CA GLN A 341 -6.41 -14.86 4.15
C GLN A 341 -7.37 -14.01 5.02
N TRP A 342 -7.17 -13.98 6.35
CA TRP A 342 -8.01 -13.19 7.26
C TRP A 342 -8.00 -11.68 6.92
N ALA A 343 -6.88 -11.16 6.42
CA ALA A 343 -6.76 -9.76 6.03
C ALA A 343 -7.45 -9.52 4.68
N ILE A 344 -7.32 -10.47 3.74
CA ILE A 344 -8.05 -10.45 2.46
C ILE A 344 -9.57 -10.45 2.70
N ASP A 345 -10.05 -11.33 3.59
CA ASP A 345 -11.47 -11.43 3.95
C ASP A 345 -12.00 -10.16 4.65
N THR A 346 -11.11 -9.40 5.31
CA THR A 346 -11.46 -8.15 6.01
C THR A 346 -11.61 -6.95 5.06
N ILE A 347 -10.82 -6.89 3.97
CA ILE A 347 -10.77 -5.72 3.06
C ILE A 347 -12.16 -5.23 2.58
N PRO A 348 -13.10 -6.10 2.16
CA PRO A 348 -14.42 -5.64 1.71
C PRO A 348 -15.29 -5.00 2.80
N GLY A 349 -15.02 -5.30 4.08
CA GLY A 349 -15.76 -4.77 5.23
C GLY A 349 -15.27 -3.42 5.77
N LEU A 350 -14.11 -2.92 5.31
CA LEU A 350 -13.45 -1.75 5.88
C LEU A 350 -14.30 -0.46 5.80
N GLY A 351 -14.31 0.29 6.90
CA GLY A 351 -14.85 1.64 6.99
C GLY A 351 -13.94 2.70 6.33
N PRO A 352 -14.44 3.93 6.11
CA PRO A 352 -13.61 5.05 5.65
C PRO A 352 -12.45 5.34 6.62
N GLY A 353 -11.23 5.46 6.09
CA GLY A 353 -10.02 5.65 6.88
C GLY A 353 -9.45 4.38 7.54
N GLN A 354 -10.11 3.23 7.36
CA GLN A 354 -9.59 1.92 7.76
C GLN A 354 -8.87 1.26 6.59
N ALA A 355 -7.69 0.69 6.86
CA ALA A 355 -6.90 -0.03 5.88
C ALA A 355 -6.25 -1.27 6.50
N VAL A 356 -6.12 -2.34 5.70
CA VAL A 356 -5.13 -3.38 5.96
C VAL A 356 -3.75 -2.80 5.64
N TRP A 357 -2.90 -2.69 6.65
CA TRP A 357 -1.52 -2.28 6.53
C TRP A 357 -0.63 -3.50 6.40
N LYS A 358 0.32 -3.47 5.46
CA LYS A 358 1.47 -4.35 5.38
C LYS A 358 2.75 -3.53 5.48
N VAL A 359 3.72 -3.98 6.28
CA VAL A 359 5.02 -3.31 6.45
C VAL A 359 6.14 -4.34 6.43
N GLY A 360 7.10 -4.20 5.52
CA GLY A 360 8.19 -5.16 5.35
C GLY A 360 7.66 -6.52 4.88
N PRO A 361 8.31 -7.65 5.24
CA PRO A 361 7.85 -8.97 4.82
C PRO A 361 6.58 -9.44 5.56
N ASP A 362 6.58 -9.40 6.89
CA ASP A 362 5.69 -10.23 7.72
C ASP A 362 4.63 -9.46 8.54
N TYR A 363 4.76 -8.14 8.74
CA TYR A 363 3.79 -7.37 9.53
C TYR A 363 2.53 -7.11 8.70
N VAL A 364 1.37 -7.57 9.19
CA VAL A 364 0.05 -7.22 8.65
C VAL A 364 -0.92 -6.92 9.80
N ASP A 365 -1.63 -5.80 9.71
CA ASP A 365 -2.54 -5.27 10.74
C ASP A 365 -3.72 -4.53 10.08
N VAL A 366 -4.79 -4.25 10.83
CA VAL A 366 -5.89 -3.39 10.38
C VAL A 366 -5.84 -2.10 11.18
N VAL A 367 -5.58 -0.97 10.53
CA VAL A 367 -5.39 0.32 11.22
C VAL A 367 -6.48 1.30 10.79
N GLN A 368 -7.13 1.91 11.78
CA GLN A 368 -7.93 3.12 11.61
C GLN A 368 -7.00 4.32 11.63
N THR A 369 -6.92 5.06 10.51
CA THR A 369 -6.24 6.37 10.47
C THR A 369 -6.95 7.32 11.43
N VAL A 370 -6.18 8.02 12.28
CA VAL A 370 -6.68 9.03 13.23
C VAL A 370 -6.18 10.40 12.79
N LEU A 371 -7.07 11.40 12.81
CA LEU A 371 -6.86 12.74 12.27
C LEU A 371 -7.12 13.79 13.35
N ASP A 372 -6.35 14.88 13.34
CA ASP A 372 -6.69 16.10 14.06
C ASP A 372 -7.75 16.94 13.30
N ALA A 373 -8.29 17.99 13.94
CA ALA A 373 -9.35 18.81 13.35
C ALA A 373 -8.90 19.67 12.14
N GLU A 374 -7.62 20.03 12.07
CA GLU A 374 -7.02 20.72 10.91
C GLU A 374 -6.82 19.74 9.76
N GLU A 375 -6.35 18.52 10.05
CA GLU A 375 -6.18 17.46 9.06
C GLU A 375 -7.52 17.03 8.45
N VAL A 376 -8.59 16.91 9.25
CA VAL A 376 -9.95 16.71 8.72
C VAL A 376 -10.32 17.83 7.75
N ALA A 377 -10.04 19.09 8.07
CA ALA A 377 -10.35 20.22 7.18
C ALA A 377 -9.47 20.28 5.91
N LEU A 378 -8.19 19.89 6.01
CA LEU A 378 -7.23 19.90 4.89
C LEU A 378 -7.36 18.69 3.96
N THR A 379 -7.97 17.60 4.40
CA THR A 379 -8.08 16.34 3.65
C THR A 379 -9.50 16.01 3.18
N ASP A 380 -10.48 16.85 3.46
CA ASP A 380 -11.89 16.65 3.07
C ASP A 380 -12.15 16.93 1.58
N THR A 381 -12.03 15.90 0.75
CA THR A 381 -12.42 15.94 -0.68
C THR A 381 -13.94 16.01 -0.86
N SER A 382 -14.69 15.49 0.10
CA SER A 382 -16.12 15.18 0.00
C SER A 382 -17.06 16.37 0.31
N SER A 383 -16.50 17.57 0.46
CA SER A 383 -17.19 18.81 0.84
C SER A 383 -18.38 19.13 -0.07
N ARG A 384 -18.21 19.09 -1.40
CA ARG A 384 -19.27 19.30 -2.39
C ARG A 384 -20.44 18.33 -2.22
N ARG A 385 -20.17 17.05 -1.93
CA ARG A 385 -21.23 16.06 -1.69
C ARG A 385 -22.03 16.40 -0.44
N ARG A 386 -21.37 16.75 0.68
CA ARG A 386 -22.08 17.19 1.89
C ARG A 386 -22.83 18.50 1.68
N GLN A 387 -22.28 19.47 0.96
CA GLN A 387 -22.99 20.72 0.62
C GLN A 387 -24.26 20.44 -0.22
N ALA A 388 -24.17 19.58 -1.24
CA ALA A 388 -25.32 19.17 -2.04
C ALA A 388 -26.36 18.41 -1.19
N GLN A 389 -25.94 17.51 -0.30
CA GLN A 389 -26.83 16.82 0.64
C GLN A 389 -27.49 17.81 1.63
N GLN A 390 -26.76 18.80 2.12
CA GLN A 390 -27.29 19.85 3.01
C GLN A 390 -28.26 20.80 2.30
N ALA A 391 -28.04 21.10 1.01
CA ALA A 391 -28.97 21.85 0.19
C ALA A 391 -30.27 21.06 -0.05
N LEU A 392 -30.17 19.78 -0.46
CA LEU A 392 -31.32 18.89 -0.65
C LEU A 392 -32.10 18.63 0.65
N VAL A 393 -31.43 18.61 1.81
CA VAL A 393 -32.10 18.48 3.13
C VAL A 393 -32.76 19.79 3.58
N ARG A 394 -32.39 20.95 3.02
CA ARG A 394 -33.03 22.25 3.29
C ARG A 394 -34.30 22.50 2.47
N GLU A 395 -34.55 21.73 1.41
CA GLU A 395 -35.79 21.77 0.64
C GLU A 395 -36.63 20.50 0.88
N PRO A 396 -37.38 20.46 2.01
CA PRO A 396 -38.82 20.33 1.86
C PRO A 396 -39.60 21.12 2.94
N ALA A 397 -39.76 22.43 2.76
CA ALA A 397 -40.51 23.28 3.72
C ALA A 397 -41.37 24.41 3.10
N VAL A 398 -41.26 24.72 1.80
CA VAL A 398 -41.89 25.92 1.21
C VAL A 398 -42.59 25.64 -0.13
N GLU A 399 -43.54 24.68 -0.15
CA GLU A 399 -44.49 24.59 -1.28
C GLU A 399 -45.90 24.08 -0.90
N GLN A 400 -46.49 24.66 0.15
CA GLN A 400 -47.96 24.69 0.32
C GLN A 400 -48.45 26.08 0.74
N ALA A 401 -48.48 27.00 -0.22
CA ALA A 401 -49.09 28.32 -0.09
C ALA A 401 -50.11 28.55 -1.22
N VAL A 402 -51.25 27.84 -1.17
CA VAL A 402 -52.35 28.06 -2.12
C VAL A 402 -53.05 29.37 -1.81
N THR A 403 -53.31 30.16 -2.86
CA THR A 403 -53.88 31.50 -2.82
C THR A 403 -55.20 31.64 -2.03
N ALA A 404 -55.24 32.58 -1.07
CA ALA A 404 -56.47 33.18 -0.57
C ALA A 404 -56.25 34.65 -0.15
N THR A 405 -57.21 35.52 -0.45
CA THR A 405 -57.12 36.99 -0.32
C THR A 405 -57.50 37.55 1.06
N ALA A 406 -56.68 38.49 1.54
CA ALA A 406 -56.97 39.76 2.23
C ALA A 406 -58.25 39.99 3.11
N ALA A 407 -58.02 40.81 4.16
CA ALA A 407 -58.91 41.79 4.82
C ALA A 407 -59.59 41.45 6.18
N GLU A 408 -58.94 41.95 7.25
CA GLU A 408 -59.53 42.89 8.26
C GLU A 408 -60.62 42.39 9.28
N PRO A 409 -60.95 43.12 10.40
CA PRO A 409 -60.41 42.74 11.72
C PRO A 409 -61.44 42.77 12.91
N VAL A 410 -60.95 42.84 14.16
CA VAL A 410 -61.67 43.07 15.47
C VAL A 410 -62.56 41.88 15.91
N THR A 411 -62.83 41.51 17.19
CA THR A 411 -62.76 42.20 18.52
C THR A 411 -62.56 41.19 19.69
N GLU A 412 -62.09 41.68 20.84
CA GLU A 412 -62.04 41.06 22.19
C GLU A 412 -63.44 40.89 22.86
N PRO A 413 -63.60 40.32 24.09
CA PRO A 413 -62.62 39.75 25.08
C PRO A 413 -62.82 38.22 25.29
N SER A 414 -62.61 37.49 26.41
CA SER A 414 -62.29 37.66 27.85
C SER A 414 -61.82 36.27 28.43
N GLU A 415 -61.29 36.02 29.65
CA GLU A 415 -61.00 36.80 30.89
C GLU A 415 -59.93 36.06 31.77
N ASP A 416 -59.68 36.57 32.99
CA ASP A 416 -59.00 35.97 34.17
C ASP A 416 -57.46 35.70 34.22
N THR A 417 -56.87 36.23 35.30
CA THR A 417 -55.48 36.22 35.85
C THR A 417 -55.04 34.93 36.59
N PRO A 418 -53.80 34.76 37.15
CA PRO A 418 -52.57 35.62 37.13
C PRO A 418 -51.19 34.93 36.90
N VAL A 419 -50.18 35.71 36.44
CA VAL A 419 -48.79 35.94 36.98
C VAL A 419 -47.99 34.73 37.56
N VAL A 420 -46.73 34.43 37.19
CA VAL A 420 -45.49 35.28 37.23
C VAL A 420 -44.55 35.05 36.02
N ASP A 421 -43.95 36.16 35.54
CA ASP A 421 -42.68 36.27 34.79
C ASP A 421 -41.93 37.49 35.37
N PRO A 422 -40.57 37.59 35.36
CA PRO A 422 -39.92 38.35 34.27
C PRO A 422 -38.47 37.94 33.88
N GLY A 423 -38.23 37.72 32.58
CA GLY A 423 -37.05 38.22 31.84
C GLY A 423 -35.62 37.74 32.22
N GLU A 424 -34.55 38.20 31.54
CA GLU A 424 -34.46 38.98 30.28
C GLU A 424 -33.08 38.75 29.61
N ASP A 425 -32.96 39.10 28.32
CA ASP A 425 -31.74 39.32 27.50
C ASP A 425 -30.46 38.45 27.65
N LEU A 426 -30.28 37.55 26.68
CA LEU A 426 -28.99 36.94 26.31
C LEU A 426 -28.25 37.75 25.24
N HIS A 427 -27.44 38.78 25.58
CA HIS A 427 -26.41 39.32 24.66
C HIS A 427 -25.23 40.07 25.32
N ALA A 428 -24.19 39.32 25.72
CA ALA A 428 -22.76 39.72 25.80
C ALA A 428 -22.34 40.84 26.80
N PRO A 429 -21.02 41.05 27.09
CA PRO A 429 -19.84 40.28 26.68
C PRO A 429 -19.06 39.64 27.86
N PHE A 430 -18.19 38.68 27.55
CA PHE A 430 -17.20 38.12 28.49
C PHE A 430 -15.95 39.02 28.63
N THR A 431 -15.40 39.19 29.83
CA THR A 431 -13.97 39.49 30.04
C THR A 431 -13.50 39.21 31.48
N THR A 432 -12.29 38.61 31.59
CA THR A 432 -11.33 38.62 32.73
C THR A 432 -11.74 38.19 34.15
N ALA A 433 -11.08 37.12 34.63
CA ALA A 433 -10.52 36.88 35.98
C ALA A 433 -11.46 36.91 37.22
N ASP A 434 -11.24 36.14 38.28
CA ASP A 434 -9.96 35.64 38.83
C ASP A 434 -10.06 34.21 39.43
N ASP A 435 -8.92 33.57 39.70
CA ASP A 435 -8.83 32.17 40.16
C ASP A 435 -8.87 32.03 41.70
N SER A 436 -10.02 31.58 42.23
CA SER A 436 -10.07 30.80 43.48
C SER A 436 -11.43 30.11 43.64
N TRP A 437 -11.47 28.77 43.59
CA TRP A 437 -12.65 27.97 43.96
C TRP A 437 -12.31 27.05 45.14
N ASP A 438 -13.24 26.98 46.08
CA ASP A 438 -13.03 26.41 47.42
C ASP A 438 -13.47 24.94 47.46
N TRP A 439 -12.63 24.06 48.00
CA TRP A 439 -12.80 22.60 47.87
C TRP A 439 -13.81 22.00 48.86
N GLU A 440 -14.24 22.75 49.88
CA GLU A 440 -15.06 22.21 50.98
C GLU A 440 -16.59 22.20 50.73
N SER A 441 -17.09 22.67 49.58
CA SER A 441 -18.53 22.91 49.35
C SER A 441 -19.25 22.01 48.33
N LEU A 442 -18.76 20.81 48.03
CA LEU A 442 -19.43 19.85 47.14
C LEU A 442 -20.12 18.69 47.90
N PRO A 443 -21.29 18.20 47.43
CA PRO A 443 -22.05 17.17 48.14
C PRO A 443 -21.36 15.79 48.10
N PRO A 444 -21.55 14.92 49.11
CA PRO A 444 -20.56 13.89 49.47
C PRO A 444 -20.43 12.69 48.51
N ASN A 445 -21.20 12.65 47.43
CA ASN A 445 -21.46 11.43 46.66
C ASN A 445 -20.66 11.32 45.35
N VAL A 446 -19.83 12.31 45.02
CA VAL A 446 -19.07 12.38 43.74
C VAL A 446 -17.56 12.21 43.93
N ILE A 447 -17.04 12.45 45.14
CA ILE A 447 -15.61 12.42 45.46
C ILE A 447 -15.06 10.97 45.56
N GLY A 448 -15.93 9.99 45.82
CA GLY A 448 -15.51 8.67 46.31
C GLY A 448 -15.09 7.62 45.27
N THR A 449 -15.13 7.89 43.96
CA THR A 449 -14.78 6.89 42.91
C THR A 449 -13.34 7.03 42.40
N LEU A 450 -12.94 8.22 41.95
CA LEU A 450 -11.57 8.49 41.45
C LEU A 450 -10.50 8.06 42.47
N THR A 451 -10.68 8.46 43.73
CA THR A 451 -9.78 8.12 44.85
C THR A 451 -9.61 6.61 45.07
N ARG A 452 -10.58 5.76 44.67
CA ARG A 452 -10.46 4.30 44.81
C ARG A 452 -9.47 3.73 43.80
N HIS A 453 -9.51 4.20 42.56
CA HIS A 453 -8.60 3.77 41.50
C HIS A 453 -7.19 4.29 41.75
N GLU A 454 -7.07 5.56 42.17
CA GLU A 454 -5.80 6.20 42.53
C GLU A 454 -5.08 5.45 43.67
N ASN A 455 -5.77 5.14 44.78
CA ASN A 455 -5.20 4.37 45.89
C ASN A 455 -4.66 2.98 45.47
N VAL A 456 -5.28 2.34 44.47
CA VAL A 456 -4.84 1.05 43.93
C VAL A 456 -3.58 1.19 43.07
N LEU A 457 -3.50 2.25 42.28
CA LEU A 457 -2.35 2.53 41.42
C LEU A 457 -1.15 3.03 42.24
N GLU A 458 -1.36 3.87 43.26
CA GLU A 458 -0.32 4.29 44.21
C GLU A 458 0.30 3.09 44.92
N ALA A 459 -0.53 2.18 45.45
CA ALA A 459 -0.05 0.93 46.06
C ALA A 459 0.74 0.05 45.05
N ALA A 460 0.38 0.05 43.76
CA ALA A 460 1.15 -0.67 42.75
C ALA A 460 2.46 0.04 42.37
N MET A 461 2.50 1.38 42.36
CA MET A 461 3.70 2.18 42.11
C MET A 461 4.73 2.07 43.26
N ASP A 462 4.26 1.92 44.51
CA ASP A 462 5.08 1.54 45.67
C ASP A 462 5.61 0.09 45.61
N GLY A 463 5.20 -0.70 44.61
CA GLY A 463 5.51 -2.13 44.51
C GLY A 463 4.70 -3.03 45.46
N ARG A 464 3.66 -2.50 46.14
CA ARG A 464 2.76 -3.23 47.05
C ARG A 464 1.67 -3.97 46.26
N PHE A 465 2.07 -4.72 45.22
CA PHE A 465 1.17 -5.34 44.23
C PHE A 465 0.08 -6.24 44.82
N ASP A 466 0.39 -6.99 45.88
CA ASP A 466 -0.59 -7.87 46.52
C ASP A 466 -1.63 -7.09 47.35
N GLU A 467 -1.31 -5.88 47.80
CA GLU A 467 -2.25 -4.94 48.45
C GLU A 467 -3.14 -4.27 47.40
N ALA A 468 -2.53 -3.74 46.32
CA ALA A 468 -3.25 -3.19 45.16
C ALA A 468 -4.26 -4.20 44.57
N SER A 469 -3.86 -5.47 44.44
CA SER A 469 -4.74 -6.55 43.96
C SER A 469 -5.90 -6.85 44.92
N GLN A 470 -5.71 -6.70 46.24
CA GLN A 470 -6.77 -6.89 47.24
C GLN A 470 -7.76 -5.72 47.24
N LEU A 471 -7.25 -4.49 47.21
CA LEU A 471 -8.06 -3.27 47.12
C LEU A 471 -8.90 -3.23 45.83
N ALA A 472 -8.30 -3.53 44.67
CA ALA A 472 -9.02 -3.65 43.41
C ALA A 472 -10.16 -4.69 43.49
N THR A 473 -9.87 -5.87 44.05
CA THR A 473 -10.87 -6.95 44.20
C THR A 473 -11.99 -6.58 45.20
N LEU A 474 -11.71 -5.70 46.17
CA LEU A 474 -12.70 -5.21 47.12
C LEU A 474 -13.64 -4.21 46.45
N TYR A 475 -13.11 -3.15 45.84
CA TYR A 475 -13.92 -2.11 45.21
C TYR A 475 -14.66 -2.61 43.96
N GLU A 476 -14.06 -3.50 43.17
CA GLU A 476 -14.74 -4.21 42.07
C GLU A 476 -16.00 -4.93 42.56
N ARG A 477 -15.97 -5.55 43.75
CA ARG A 477 -17.14 -6.22 44.32
C ARG A 477 -18.18 -5.24 44.86
N GLU A 478 -17.77 -4.12 45.43
CA GLU A 478 -18.70 -3.06 45.85
C GLU A 478 -19.47 -2.52 44.65
N ASP A 479 -18.76 -2.16 43.58
CA ASP A 479 -19.36 -1.54 42.39
C ASP A 479 -20.19 -2.54 41.56
N ILE A 480 -19.77 -3.82 41.46
CA ILE A 480 -20.62 -4.90 40.92
C ILE A 480 -21.89 -5.09 41.76
N THR A 481 -21.84 -4.89 43.07
CA THR A 481 -23.01 -5.02 43.95
C THR A 481 -23.94 -3.81 43.87
N ALA A 482 -23.40 -2.60 43.68
CA ALA A 482 -24.16 -1.36 43.59
C ALA A 482 -24.73 -1.07 42.19
N HIS A 483 -24.00 -1.43 41.13
CA HIS A 483 -24.30 -1.04 39.74
C HIS A 483 -24.45 -2.22 38.78
N GLY A 484 -24.04 -3.43 39.18
CA GLY A 484 -24.15 -4.64 38.36
C GLY A 484 -22.88 -4.96 37.54
N LEU A 485 -22.76 -6.22 37.13
CA LEU A 485 -21.54 -6.80 36.56
C LEU A 485 -21.00 -6.09 35.30
N ASN A 486 -21.90 -5.60 34.45
CA ASN A 486 -21.56 -4.97 33.17
C ASN A 486 -21.66 -3.43 33.23
N SER A 487 -21.66 -2.84 34.43
CA SER A 487 -21.70 -1.38 34.59
C SER A 487 -20.36 -0.73 34.21
N PRO A 488 -20.34 0.54 33.75
CA PRO A 488 -19.10 1.27 33.52
C PRO A 488 -18.18 1.30 34.74
N GLN A 489 -18.75 1.39 35.95
CA GLN A 489 -18.06 1.34 37.23
C GLN A 489 -17.36 -0.02 37.44
N ALA A 490 -18.09 -1.14 37.25
CA ALA A 490 -17.51 -2.48 37.33
C ALA A 490 -16.42 -2.72 36.27
N LEU A 491 -16.58 -2.19 35.06
CA LEU A 491 -15.62 -2.35 33.95
C LEU A 491 -14.32 -1.55 34.18
N ALA A 492 -14.38 -0.38 34.82
CA ALA A 492 -13.18 0.43 35.12
C ALA A 492 -12.14 -0.32 35.99
N TRP A 493 -12.60 -1.24 36.84
CA TRP A 493 -11.72 -2.10 37.64
C TRP A 493 -10.87 -3.07 36.82
N TRP A 494 -11.30 -3.45 35.62
CA TRP A 494 -10.55 -4.35 34.75
C TRP A 494 -9.36 -3.66 34.07
N GLU A 495 -9.51 -2.40 33.66
CA GLU A 495 -8.39 -1.57 33.19
C GLU A 495 -7.45 -1.22 34.36
N THR A 496 -8.00 -0.88 35.54
CA THR A 496 -7.17 -0.65 36.75
C THR A 496 -6.29 -1.87 37.05
N ARG A 497 -6.86 -3.08 36.98
CA ARG A 497 -6.12 -4.34 37.16
C ARG A 497 -5.14 -4.64 36.01
N ALA A 498 -5.40 -4.15 34.80
CA ALA A 498 -4.44 -4.24 33.69
C ALA A 498 -3.23 -3.33 33.92
N GLN A 499 -3.44 -2.11 34.41
CA GLN A 499 -2.36 -1.18 34.77
C GLN A 499 -1.53 -1.70 35.95
N VAL A 500 -2.15 -2.31 36.97
CA VAL A 500 -1.42 -3.01 38.04
C VAL A 500 -0.60 -4.19 37.49
N ALA A 501 -1.08 -4.89 36.46
CA ALA A 501 -0.31 -5.96 35.79
C ALA A 501 0.85 -5.42 34.94
N ASP A 502 0.68 -4.29 34.24
CA ASP A 502 1.77 -3.59 33.53
C ASP A 502 2.86 -3.12 34.52
N LEU A 503 2.48 -2.48 35.63
CA LEU A 503 3.38 -2.06 36.70
C LEU A 503 4.11 -3.25 37.36
N ARG A 504 3.47 -4.42 37.43
CA ARG A 504 4.07 -5.68 37.90
C ARG A 504 5.02 -6.34 36.88
N GLY A 505 4.97 -5.93 35.61
CA GLY A 505 5.72 -6.55 34.52
C GLY A 505 5.09 -7.84 33.97
N ASP A 506 3.77 -8.03 34.12
CA ASP A 506 3.02 -9.12 33.46
C ASP A 506 2.11 -8.56 32.33
N PRO A 507 2.69 -8.25 31.15
CA PRO A 507 1.93 -7.74 30.01
C PRO A 507 0.97 -8.80 29.43
N GLY A 508 1.18 -10.09 29.72
CA GLY A 508 0.27 -11.16 29.31
C GLY A 508 -1.07 -11.08 30.04
N GLN A 509 -1.02 -10.88 31.36
CA GLN A 509 -2.21 -10.62 32.18
C GLN A 509 -2.87 -9.28 31.80
N ALA A 510 -2.09 -8.22 31.56
CA ALA A 510 -2.63 -6.93 31.15
C ALA A 510 -3.40 -6.99 29.82
N VAL A 511 -2.83 -7.66 28.79
CA VAL A 511 -3.50 -7.89 27.50
C VAL A 511 -4.78 -8.72 27.68
N GLN A 512 -4.76 -9.77 28.50
CA GLN A 512 -5.95 -10.60 28.73
C GLN A 512 -7.10 -9.80 29.39
N LEU A 513 -6.79 -8.92 30.34
CA LEU A 513 -7.78 -8.06 31.01
C LEU A 513 -8.37 -7.05 30.01
N ARG A 514 -7.54 -6.36 29.23
CA ARG A 514 -8.01 -5.38 28.22
C ARG A 514 -8.82 -6.01 27.10
N ALA A 515 -8.40 -7.17 26.60
CA ALA A 515 -9.17 -7.94 25.62
C ALA A 515 -10.56 -8.33 26.16
N THR A 516 -10.65 -8.66 27.45
CA THR A 516 -11.94 -8.99 28.11
C THR A 516 -12.88 -7.78 28.13
N VAL A 517 -12.38 -6.57 28.46
CA VAL A 517 -13.19 -5.32 28.41
C VAL A 517 -13.67 -5.03 26.98
N ALA A 518 -12.78 -5.13 25.98
CA ALA A 518 -13.15 -4.91 24.58
C ALA A 518 -14.24 -5.89 24.09
N HIS A 519 -14.23 -7.14 24.55
CA HIS A 519 -15.27 -8.13 24.23
C HIS A 519 -16.61 -7.90 24.95
N MET A 520 -16.67 -7.00 25.93
CA MET A 520 -17.91 -6.67 26.66
C MET A 520 -18.71 -5.50 26.04
N GLY A 521 -18.18 -4.86 24.98
CA GLY A 521 -18.96 -4.08 24.01
C GLY A 521 -19.71 -2.88 24.58
N ASN A 522 -18.98 -1.93 25.17
CA ASN A 522 -19.55 -0.66 25.63
C ASN A 522 -18.77 0.52 25.02
N ASP A 523 -19.34 1.15 23.99
CA ASP A 523 -18.70 2.24 23.24
C ASP A 523 -18.77 3.62 23.92
N ASP A 524 -19.55 3.75 25.01
CA ASP A 524 -19.74 5.01 25.77
C ASP A 524 -18.53 5.36 26.66
N ALA A 525 -17.35 5.45 26.08
CA ALA A 525 -16.09 5.85 26.72
C ALA A 525 -15.95 7.39 26.91
N ALA A 526 -17.05 8.14 26.93
CA ALA A 526 -17.07 9.60 27.00
C ALA A 526 -16.55 10.22 28.33
N TRP A 527 -16.12 9.39 29.29
CA TRP A 527 -15.48 9.82 30.54
C TRP A 527 -13.94 9.76 30.50
N PHE A 528 -13.35 9.16 29.46
CA PHE A 528 -11.91 8.88 29.39
C PHE A 528 -11.06 10.05 28.84
N GLU A 529 -11.68 11.12 28.29
CA GLU A 529 -10.96 12.27 27.72
C GLU A 529 -10.52 13.34 28.75
N LYS A 530 -10.77 13.14 30.04
CA LYS A 530 -10.59 14.19 31.08
C LYS A 530 -9.79 13.79 32.33
N THR A 531 -8.66 13.11 32.14
CA THR A 531 -7.56 13.01 33.14
C THR A 531 -6.20 13.32 32.51
N GLY A 532 -6.18 14.24 31.55
CA GLY A 532 -4.98 14.67 30.81
C GLY A 532 -4.20 15.84 31.43
N ASP A 533 -4.30 16.10 32.74
CA ASP A 533 -3.65 17.26 33.35
C ASP A 533 -3.12 16.98 34.77
N SER A 534 -1.88 16.50 34.87
CA SER A 534 -0.92 16.84 35.93
C SER A 534 0.47 16.27 35.63
N THR A 535 1.48 17.14 35.68
CA THR A 535 2.93 16.83 35.76
C THR A 535 3.43 15.53 35.11
N SER A 536 3.89 15.61 33.86
CA SER A 536 4.66 14.53 33.22
C SER A 536 5.86 14.09 34.10
N PRO A 537 6.02 12.80 34.41
CA PRO A 537 7.21 12.32 35.10
C PRO A 537 8.47 12.65 34.28
N GLN A 538 9.39 13.43 34.84
CA GLN A 538 10.69 13.65 34.21
C GLN A 538 11.47 12.33 34.24
N TRP A 539 11.59 11.69 33.08
CA TRP A 539 12.35 10.45 32.93
C TRP A 539 13.81 10.65 33.37
N HIS A 540 14.14 10.09 34.54
CA HIS A 540 15.50 10.11 35.07
C HIS A 540 16.47 9.51 34.04
N ARG A 541 17.38 10.34 33.52
CA ARG A 541 18.55 9.83 32.80
C ARG A 541 19.36 8.96 33.75
N GLY A 542 19.39 7.66 33.49
CA GLY A 542 20.37 6.76 34.10
C GLY A 542 21.80 7.27 33.81
N PRO A 543 22.78 6.97 34.68
CA PRO A 543 24.15 7.45 34.49
C PRO A 543 24.70 6.95 33.16
N GLN A 544 25.27 7.87 32.37
CA GLN A 544 25.86 7.52 31.07
C GLN A 544 27.00 6.50 31.24
N PRO A 545 27.14 5.52 30.32
CA PRO A 545 28.29 4.63 30.33
C PRO A 545 29.58 5.44 30.15
N TYR A 546 30.56 5.15 30.99
CA TYR A 546 31.86 5.85 31.05
C TYR A 546 32.59 5.77 29.70
N ILE A 547 32.80 6.93 29.07
CA ILE A 547 33.66 7.08 27.90
C ILE A 547 35.11 7.22 28.42
N PRO A 548 36.03 6.29 28.12
CA PRO A 548 37.42 6.41 28.55
C PRO A 548 38.14 7.53 27.80
N GLU A 549 38.86 8.39 28.54
CA GLU A 549 39.68 9.45 27.95
C GLU A 549 40.85 8.86 27.12
N PRO A 550 41.26 9.54 26.03
CA PRO A 550 42.31 9.04 25.15
C PRO A 550 43.69 9.09 25.82
N GLN A 551 44.31 7.92 26.01
CA GLN A 551 45.70 7.85 26.48
C GLN A 551 46.67 8.43 25.43
N ALA A 552 47.45 9.42 25.84
CA ALA A 552 48.51 9.98 25.02
C ALA A 552 49.72 9.02 24.89
N ASN A 553 50.50 9.20 23.80
CA ASN A 553 51.77 8.51 23.50
C ASN A 553 51.71 6.98 23.27
N GLN A 554 51.35 6.56 22.05
CA GLN A 554 52.09 5.51 21.34
C GLN A 554 52.38 5.95 19.88
N PRO A 555 53.52 5.58 19.28
CA PRO A 555 53.98 6.13 18.00
C PRO A 555 53.33 5.45 16.77
N GLN A 556 53.04 6.24 15.73
CA GLN A 556 52.50 5.74 14.47
C GLN A 556 53.52 4.91 13.66
N PRO A 557 53.20 3.69 13.22
CA PRO A 557 53.97 2.99 12.19
C PRO A 557 53.67 3.55 10.79
N GLN A 558 54.67 3.54 9.90
CA GLN A 558 54.65 4.24 8.61
C GLN A 558 53.72 3.61 7.56
N GLN A 559 53.09 4.45 6.72
CA GLN A 559 52.32 4.02 5.56
C GLN A 559 53.15 3.18 4.58
N ARG A 560 52.64 2.01 4.19
CA ARG A 560 53.12 1.25 3.02
C ARG A 560 52.06 1.22 1.92
N ARG A 561 52.23 2.05 0.88
CA ARG A 561 51.44 1.97 -0.36
C ARG A 561 51.71 0.64 -1.08
N ARG A 562 50.67 -0.09 -1.51
CA ARG A 562 50.74 -0.93 -2.73
C ARG A 562 49.38 -1.33 -3.31
N ALA A 563 49.24 -1.07 -4.61
CA ALA A 563 48.40 -1.69 -5.65
C ALA A 563 47.11 -2.43 -5.24
N TRP A 564 45.96 -1.89 -5.69
CA TRP A 564 44.67 -2.60 -5.69
C TRP A 564 43.79 -2.52 -6.98
N PRO A 565 44.30 -2.24 -8.21
CA PRO A 565 43.43 -2.10 -9.39
C PRO A 565 42.95 -3.43 -9.99
N TYR A 566 43.65 -4.55 -9.77
CA TYR A 566 43.40 -5.81 -10.50
C TYR A 566 42.20 -6.63 -9.99
N VAL A 567 41.80 -6.48 -8.73
CA VAL A 567 40.67 -7.25 -8.15
C VAL A 567 39.33 -6.75 -8.70
N ALA A 568 39.17 -5.42 -8.83
CA ALA A 568 37.94 -4.80 -9.33
C ALA A 568 37.61 -5.20 -10.78
N ALA A 569 38.62 -5.34 -11.64
CA ALA A 569 38.44 -5.74 -13.03
C ALA A 569 37.87 -7.17 -13.18
N ILE A 570 38.32 -8.10 -12.31
CA ILE A 570 37.84 -9.48 -12.30
C ILE A 570 36.39 -9.54 -11.78
N ALA A 571 36.06 -8.77 -10.74
CA ALA A 571 34.70 -8.68 -10.22
C ALA A 571 33.71 -8.09 -11.26
N ALA A 572 34.11 -7.03 -11.97
CA ALA A 572 33.28 -6.41 -13.02
C ALA A 572 32.96 -7.40 -14.17
N LEU A 573 33.97 -8.16 -14.63
CA LEU A 573 33.78 -9.20 -15.65
C LEU A 573 32.81 -10.31 -15.19
N GLY A 574 32.93 -10.75 -13.94
CA GLY A 574 32.01 -11.74 -13.36
C GLY A 574 30.54 -11.29 -13.37
N ILE A 575 30.28 -10.01 -13.05
CA ILE A 575 28.93 -9.44 -13.03
C ILE A 575 28.34 -9.35 -14.45
N THR A 576 29.11 -8.92 -15.45
CA THR A 576 28.63 -8.90 -16.85
C THR A 576 28.35 -10.29 -17.40
N ILE A 577 29.16 -11.30 -17.05
CA ILE A 577 28.93 -12.69 -17.45
C ILE A 577 27.65 -13.23 -16.81
N ALA A 578 27.43 -12.97 -15.51
CA ALA A 578 26.21 -13.39 -14.81
C ALA A 578 24.93 -12.77 -15.42
N GLY A 579 24.95 -11.48 -15.76
CA GLY A 579 23.82 -10.80 -16.41
C GLY A 579 23.49 -11.36 -17.80
N VAL A 580 24.51 -11.67 -18.61
CA VAL A 580 24.31 -12.31 -19.92
C VAL A 580 23.74 -13.73 -19.79
N TYR A 581 24.21 -14.50 -18.80
CA TYR A 581 23.64 -15.83 -18.52
C TYR A 581 22.18 -15.77 -18.05
N GLN A 582 21.81 -14.78 -17.24
CA GLN A 582 20.41 -14.58 -16.82
C GLN A 582 19.52 -14.20 -18.01
N TYR A 583 19.95 -13.24 -18.84
CA TYR A 583 19.21 -12.84 -20.04
C TYR A 583 19.01 -14.01 -21.03
N ALA A 584 20.05 -14.80 -21.28
CA ALA A 584 19.96 -15.98 -22.14
C ALA A 584 19.05 -17.08 -21.55
N ALA A 585 19.06 -17.27 -20.23
CA ALA A 585 18.18 -18.23 -19.57
C ALA A 585 16.70 -17.80 -19.60
N ASP A 586 16.41 -16.50 -19.53
CA ASP A 586 15.04 -15.99 -19.61
C ASP A 586 14.49 -15.98 -21.04
N ASP A 587 15.32 -15.69 -22.04
CA ASP A 587 14.98 -15.90 -23.47
C ASP A 587 14.69 -17.38 -23.76
N GLN A 588 15.54 -18.30 -23.27
CA GLN A 588 15.28 -19.74 -23.37
C GLN A 588 13.94 -20.14 -22.73
N LYS A 589 13.62 -19.66 -21.53
CA LYS A 589 12.30 -19.90 -20.90
C LYS A 589 11.14 -19.36 -21.73
N GLN A 590 11.28 -18.18 -22.34
CA GLN A 590 10.25 -17.62 -23.21
C GLN A 590 10.05 -18.48 -24.46
N GLN A 591 11.13 -18.93 -25.10
CA GLN A 591 11.08 -19.84 -26.25
C GLN A 591 10.47 -21.20 -25.87
N GLU A 592 10.85 -21.80 -24.74
CA GLU A 592 10.24 -23.03 -24.23
C GLU A 592 8.74 -22.86 -23.94
N ARG A 593 8.33 -21.73 -23.33
CA ARG A 593 6.91 -21.46 -23.02
C ARG A 593 6.09 -21.24 -24.30
N GLN A 594 6.65 -20.56 -25.31
CA GLN A 594 6.05 -20.45 -26.64
C GLN A 594 5.93 -21.82 -27.35
N GLN A 595 6.96 -22.67 -27.28
CA GLN A 595 6.92 -24.03 -27.82
C GLN A 595 5.88 -24.90 -27.11
N LYS A 596 5.78 -24.84 -25.77
CA LYS A 596 4.71 -25.52 -25.02
C LYS A 596 3.32 -25.01 -25.38
N ALA A 597 3.15 -23.70 -25.58
CA ALA A 597 1.88 -23.11 -26.01
C ALA A 597 1.46 -23.58 -27.42
N ALA A 598 2.40 -23.59 -28.37
CA ALA A 598 2.16 -24.09 -29.73
C ALA A 598 1.90 -25.62 -29.77
N ALA A 599 2.47 -26.37 -28.81
CA ALA A 599 2.28 -27.81 -28.68
C ALA A 599 1.11 -28.22 -27.76
N TYR A 600 0.33 -27.28 -27.22
CA TYR A 600 -0.77 -27.53 -26.27
C TYR A 600 -1.88 -28.39 -26.89
N LYS A 601 -2.36 -29.39 -26.14
CA LYS A 601 -3.44 -30.32 -26.57
C LYS A 601 -4.60 -30.45 -25.59
N GLY A 602 -4.45 -29.95 -24.36
CA GLY A 602 -5.47 -30.09 -23.31
C GLY A 602 -5.76 -31.53 -22.87
N ARG A 603 -4.93 -32.50 -23.27
CA ARG A 603 -5.01 -33.91 -22.85
C ARG A 603 -3.63 -34.52 -22.82
N SER A 604 -3.35 -35.31 -21.78
CA SER A 604 -2.15 -36.14 -21.68
C SER A 604 -2.50 -37.45 -20.99
N GLY A 605 -1.88 -38.55 -21.41
CA GLY A 605 -2.05 -39.83 -20.72
C GLY A 605 -0.79 -40.69 -20.79
N ALA A 606 -0.77 -41.69 -19.91
CA ALA A 606 0.33 -42.63 -19.75
C ALA A 606 -0.19 -44.04 -19.45
N ALA A 607 0.29 -45.04 -20.19
CA ALA A 607 0.12 -46.45 -19.81
C ALA A 607 1.21 -46.84 -18.80
N VAL A 608 0.79 -47.45 -17.69
CA VAL A 608 1.63 -47.74 -16.52
C VAL A 608 1.29 -49.12 -15.96
N GLN A 609 2.31 -49.92 -15.66
CA GLN A 609 2.16 -51.27 -15.11
C GLN A 609 2.74 -51.37 -13.69
N VAL A 610 1.93 -51.83 -12.73
CA VAL A 610 2.25 -51.88 -11.28
C VAL A 610 1.61 -53.13 -10.65
N ASP A 611 2.33 -53.87 -9.81
CA ASP A 611 1.90 -55.15 -9.19
C ASP A 611 1.19 -56.12 -10.18
N GLY A 612 1.65 -56.13 -11.43
CA GLY A 612 1.10 -56.95 -12.51
C GLY A 612 -0.32 -56.59 -12.96
N VAL A 613 -0.76 -55.36 -12.73
CA VAL A 613 -1.96 -54.70 -13.28
C VAL A 613 -1.54 -53.72 -14.36
N GLU A 614 -2.29 -53.63 -15.45
CA GLU A 614 -2.12 -52.60 -16.49
C GLU A 614 -3.15 -51.47 -16.29
N THR A 615 -2.68 -50.22 -16.32
CA THR A 615 -3.50 -49.03 -16.02
C THR A 615 -3.11 -47.82 -16.86
N ASP A 616 -4.09 -47.02 -17.27
CA ASP A 616 -3.85 -45.71 -17.89
C ASP A 616 -4.11 -44.59 -16.87
N VAL A 617 -3.20 -43.62 -16.79
CA VAL A 617 -3.44 -42.34 -16.10
C VAL A 617 -3.71 -41.29 -17.15
N ILE A 618 -4.91 -40.68 -17.13
CA ILE A 618 -5.37 -39.73 -18.14
C ILE A 618 -5.71 -38.41 -17.47
N ALA A 619 -5.06 -37.33 -17.90
CA ALA A 619 -5.39 -35.95 -17.57
C ALA A 619 -6.05 -35.24 -18.76
N GLN A 620 -7.17 -34.57 -18.52
CA GLN A 620 -7.90 -33.78 -19.51
C GLN A 620 -8.27 -32.41 -18.93
N TRP A 621 -7.75 -31.35 -19.56
CA TRP A 621 -8.05 -29.96 -19.22
C TRP A 621 -9.40 -29.57 -19.81
N ASN A 622 -10.15 -28.69 -19.15
CA ASN A 622 -11.38 -28.14 -19.71
C ASN A 622 -11.10 -27.08 -20.79
N SER A 623 -12.16 -26.67 -21.50
CA SER A 623 -12.12 -25.63 -22.53
C SER A 623 -11.52 -24.32 -22.02
N ASP A 624 -11.90 -23.95 -20.78
CA ASP A 624 -11.56 -22.69 -20.11
C ASP A 624 -10.17 -22.72 -19.46
N ARG A 625 -9.58 -23.92 -19.37
CA ARG A 625 -8.23 -24.24 -18.87
C ARG A 625 -7.96 -23.94 -17.39
N ASP A 626 -8.99 -23.57 -16.61
CA ASP A 626 -8.90 -23.38 -15.16
C ASP A 626 -8.88 -24.70 -14.37
N ARG A 627 -9.20 -25.84 -15.02
CA ARG A 627 -9.31 -27.16 -14.38
C ARG A 627 -8.74 -28.28 -15.22
N VAL A 628 -8.25 -29.31 -14.53
CA VAL A 628 -7.87 -30.59 -15.13
C VAL A 628 -8.48 -31.75 -14.36
N TYR A 629 -9.17 -32.62 -15.10
CA TYR A 629 -9.73 -33.87 -14.62
C TYR A 629 -8.65 -34.94 -14.79
N VAL A 630 -8.29 -35.65 -13.71
CA VAL A 630 -7.32 -36.75 -13.78
C VAL A 630 -7.97 -38.04 -13.31
N GLU A 631 -7.86 -39.09 -14.12
CA GLU A 631 -8.52 -40.38 -13.95
C GLU A 631 -7.48 -41.50 -14.06
N LEU A 632 -7.57 -42.50 -13.18
CA LEU A 632 -6.73 -43.71 -13.19
C LEU A 632 -7.59 -44.90 -13.62
N ARG A 633 -7.46 -45.34 -14.87
CA ARG A 633 -8.24 -46.44 -15.45
C ARG A 633 -7.52 -47.78 -15.34
N SER A 634 -8.24 -48.84 -15.02
CA SER A 634 -7.71 -50.22 -15.06
C SER A 634 -8.46 -51.17 -16.01
N TYR A 635 -9.34 -50.66 -16.88
CA TYR A 635 -10.06 -51.41 -17.94
C TYR A 635 -10.58 -52.81 -17.56
N PHE A 636 -11.07 -52.96 -16.33
CA PHE A 636 -11.53 -54.25 -15.78
C PHE A 636 -10.44 -55.36 -15.72
N ASP A 637 -9.19 -55.01 -15.46
CA ASP A 637 -8.15 -55.99 -15.12
C ASP A 637 -8.54 -56.79 -13.87
N ARG A 638 -8.59 -58.12 -14.01
CA ARG A 638 -8.95 -59.08 -12.96
C ARG A 638 -7.99 -59.08 -11.77
N ASN A 639 -6.81 -58.51 -11.94
CA ASN A 639 -5.77 -58.39 -10.92
C ASN A 639 -5.92 -57.12 -10.07
N ALA A 640 -6.65 -56.10 -10.55
CA ALA A 640 -6.88 -54.87 -9.80
C ALA A 640 -7.70 -55.14 -8.53
N LYS A 641 -7.12 -54.85 -7.37
CA LYS A 641 -7.78 -54.93 -6.05
C LYS A 641 -7.99 -53.55 -5.44
N TYR A 642 -7.06 -52.62 -5.69
CA TYR A 642 -7.07 -51.25 -5.18
C TYR A 642 -6.48 -50.29 -6.20
N LEU A 643 -7.13 -49.13 -6.36
CA LEU A 643 -6.66 -48.00 -7.14
C LEU A 643 -6.79 -46.74 -6.28
N ARG A 644 -5.78 -45.87 -6.32
CA ARG A 644 -5.81 -44.53 -5.71
C ARG A 644 -4.99 -43.55 -6.54
N ILE A 645 -5.46 -42.31 -6.59
CA ILE A 645 -4.76 -41.17 -7.18
C ILE A 645 -4.82 -39.98 -6.21
N ASP A 646 -3.69 -39.31 -6.02
CA ASP A 646 -3.49 -38.17 -5.13
C ASP A 646 -2.75 -37.03 -5.85
N SER A 647 -3.21 -35.79 -5.68
CA SER A 647 -2.49 -34.59 -6.11
C SER A 647 -3.04 -33.34 -5.43
N SER A 648 -2.17 -32.40 -5.04
CA SER A 648 -2.53 -31.07 -4.50
C SER A 648 -3.68 -31.05 -3.48
N GLY A 649 -3.67 -31.99 -2.53
CA GLY A 649 -4.69 -32.12 -1.47
C GLY A 649 -5.98 -32.83 -1.87
N GLN A 650 -6.16 -33.17 -3.15
CA GLN A 650 -7.27 -34.01 -3.64
C GLN A 650 -6.84 -35.48 -3.69
N SER A 651 -7.75 -36.38 -3.30
CA SER A 651 -7.51 -37.83 -3.32
C SER A 651 -8.76 -38.60 -3.75
N GLY A 652 -8.64 -39.44 -4.78
CA GLY A 652 -9.66 -40.39 -5.21
C GLY A 652 -9.17 -41.82 -5.01
N TYR A 653 -9.99 -42.71 -4.43
CA TYR A 653 -9.61 -44.11 -4.25
C TYR A 653 -10.77 -45.08 -4.42
N SER A 654 -10.44 -46.34 -4.69
CA SER A 654 -11.39 -47.39 -5.04
C SER A 654 -10.86 -48.77 -4.67
N THR A 655 -11.71 -49.61 -4.11
CA THR A 655 -11.40 -51.00 -3.73
C THR A 655 -12.35 -51.96 -4.42
N ARG A 656 -11.86 -53.12 -4.83
CA ARG A 656 -12.67 -54.23 -5.32
C ARG A 656 -13.72 -54.64 -4.28
N LYS A 657 -14.98 -54.80 -4.68
CA LYS A 657 -16.10 -55.23 -3.82
C LYS A 657 -16.98 -56.23 -4.56
N ASP A 658 -17.50 -57.23 -3.83
CA ASP A 658 -18.54 -58.15 -4.29
C ASP A 658 -18.25 -58.82 -5.65
N GLY A 659 -16.97 -59.14 -5.89
CA GLY A 659 -16.45 -59.70 -7.14
C GLY A 659 -16.14 -58.67 -8.25
N TRP A 660 -16.88 -57.56 -8.28
CA TRP A 660 -16.72 -56.46 -9.25
C TRP A 660 -15.38 -55.74 -9.10
N TYR A 661 -14.84 -55.31 -10.24
CA TYR A 661 -13.60 -54.53 -10.35
C TYR A 661 -13.67 -53.21 -9.57
N PRO A 662 -12.54 -52.64 -9.12
CA PRO A 662 -12.51 -51.26 -8.65
C PRO A 662 -13.09 -50.33 -9.73
N LYS A 663 -13.90 -49.35 -9.33
CA LYS A 663 -14.21 -48.20 -10.22
C LYS A 663 -12.94 -47.38 -10.41
N ASP A 664 -12.73 -46.83 -11.59
CA ASP A 664 -11.61 -45.96 -11.91
C ASP A 664 -11.73 -44.64 -11.08
N PRO A 665 -10.78 -44.33 -10.17
CA PRO A 665 -10.87 -43.12 -9.36
C PRO A 665 -10.49 -41.87 -10.17
N GLN A 666 -11.24 -40.78 -9.96
CA GLN A 666 -11.04 -39.49 -10.59
C GLN A 666 -10.85 -38.40 -9.53
N ILE A 667 -9.99 -37.42 -9.84
CA ILE A 667 -9.82 -36.15 -9.10
C ILE A 667 -9.93 -34.97 -10.07
N VAL A 668 -10.27 -33.79 -9.54
CA VAL A 668 -10.31 -32.53 -10.30
C VAL A 668 -9.37 -31.55 -9.61
N LEU A 669 -8.45 -30.97 -10.37
CA LEU A 669 -7.42 -30.06 -9.88
C LEU A 669 -7.62 -28.67 -10.51
N PRO A 670 -7.51 -27.57 -9.74
CA PRO A 670 -7.43 -26.22 -10.29
C PRO A 670 -6.08 -26.02 -11.01
N VAL A 671 -6.08 -25.20 -12.06
CA VAL A 671 -4.94 -24.94 -12.93
C VAL A 671 -4.68 -23.44 -13.02
N THR A 672 -3.59 -22.98 -12.41
CA THR A 672 -3.19 -21.56 -12.40
C THR A 672 -2.31 -21.18 -13.60
N ASP A 673 -1.54 -22.12 -14.15
CA ASP A 673 -0.83 -21.98 -15.44
C ASP A 673 -1.21 -23.15 -16.36
N PRO A 674 -1.99 -22.91 -17.43
CA PRO A 674 -2.34 -23.94 -18.42
C PRO A 674 -1.16 -24.61 -19.14
N LEU A 675 0.06 -24.08 -19.04
CA LEU A 675 1.27 -24.63 -19.67
C LEU A 675 2.17 -25.38 -18.67
N ALA A 676 1.83 -25.37 -17.38
CA ALA A 676 2.51 -26.16 -16.37
C ALA A 676 2.19 -27.66 -16.51
N ASP A 677 3.19 -28.50 -16.25
CA ASP A 677 2.98 -29.93 -16.12
C ASP A 677 2.39 -30.22 -14.73
N ILE A 678 1.33 -31.05 -14.64
CA ILE A 678 0.80 -31.49 -13.35
C ILE A 678 1.51 -32.75 -12.86
N THR A 679 1.66 -32.89 -11.54
CA THR A 679 2.22 -34.10 -10.92
C THR A 679 1.16 -34.82 -10.10
N VAL A 680 0.99 -36.11 -10.35
CA VAL A 680 0.05 -36.98 -9.62
C VAL A 680 0.79 -38.19 -9.06
N HIS A 681 0.39 -38.62 -7.87
CA HIS A 681 0.83 -39.89 -7.29
C HIS A 681 -0.28 -40.90 -7.46
N ILE A 682 0.03 -42.08 -8.00
CA ILE A 682 -0.89 -43.21 -8.05
C ILE A 682 -0.44 -44.31 -7.09
N ALA A 683 -1.39 -45.06 -6.54
CA ALA A 683 -1.13 -46.26 -5.77
C ALA A 683 -2.02 -47.41 -6.27
N ILE A 684 -1.39 -48.52 -6.64
CA ILE A 684 -2.06 -49.68 -7.23
C ILE A 684 -1.80 -50.91 -6.35
N GLY A 685 -2.88 -51.59 -5.96
CA GLY A 685 -2.84 -52.90 -5.32
C GLY A 685 -3.31 -53.97 -6.31
N GLY A 686 -2.39 -54.83 -6.72
CA GLY A 686 -2.55 -55.80 -7.80
C GLY A 686 -2.47 -57.24 -7.33
N LYS A 687 -1.66 -58.07 -8.00
CA LYS A 687 -1.55 -59.51 -7.74
C LYS A 687 -1.06 -59.84 -6.34
N THR A 688 0.00 -59.19 -5.86
CA THR A 688 0.64 -59.51 -4.57
C THR A 688 0.00 -58.79 -3.38
N TRP A 689 -0.59 -57.61 -3.59
CA TRP A 689 -1.19 -56.77 -2.54
C TRP A 689 -2.33 -57.45 -1.76
N LYS A 690 -2.39 -57.23 -0.44
CA LYS A 690 -3.52 -57.61 0.44
C LYS A 690 -4.15 -56.40 1.12
N THR A 691 -5.42 -56.52 1.47
CA THR A 691 -6.18 -55.48 2.20
C THR A 691 -5.47 -55.10 3.50
N GLY A 692 -5.09 -53.82 3.62
CA GLY A 692 -4.37 -53.26 4.78
C GLY A 692 -2.86 -53.13 4.59
N GLU A 693 -2.28 -53.72 3.54
CA GLU A 693 -0.87 -53.50 3.17
C GLU A 693 -0.71 -52.20 2.37
N ARG A 694 0.49 -51.60 2.38
CA ARG A 694 0.77 -50.40 1.56
C ARG A 694 0.84 -50.80 0.09
N ALA A 695 -0.03 -50.23 -0.74
CA ALA A 695 -0.01 -50.41 -2.20
C ALA A 695 1.25 -49.81 -2.82
N GLN A 696 1.68 -50.35 -3.97
CA GLN A 696 2.86 -49.84 -4.68
C GLN A 696 2.51 -48.50 -5.33
N THR A 697 3.33 -47.48 -5.06
CA THR A 697 3.15 -46.11 -5.56
C THR A 697 4.02 -45.83 -6.78
N ARG A 698 3.56 -44.95 -7.67
CA ARG A 698 4.40 -44.22 -8.63
C ARG A 698 4.02 -42.74 -8.66
N THR A 699 5.00 -41.89 -8.93
CA THR A 699 4.80 -40.48 -9.24
C THR A 699 4.83 -40.28 -10.75
N ILE A 700 3.91 -39.50 -11.31
CA ILE A 700 3.76 -39.28 -12.76
C ILE A 700 3.58 -37.79 -13.02
N ARG A 701 4.33 -37.25 -13.99
CA ARG A 701 4.21 -35.86 -14.46
C ARG A 701 3.55 -35.82 -15.84
N LEU A 702 2.43 -35.11 -15.96
CA LEU A 702 1.59 -35.05 -17.16
C LEU A 702 1.68 -33.64 -17.77
N SER A 703 2.27 -33.52 -18.96
CA SER A 703 2.40 -32.25 -19.67
C SER A 703 1.17 -31.98 -20.56
N PRO A 704 0.58 -30.76 -20.55
CA PRO A 704 -0.57 -30.40 -21.38
C PRO A 704 -0.32 -30.51 -22.91
N THR A 705 0.92 -30.80 -23.33
CA THR A 705 1.33 -31.09 -24.71
C THR A 705 1.03 -32.52 -25.19
N GLY A 706 0.52 -33.39 -24.30
CA GLY A 706 0.23 -34.80 -24.61
C GLY A 706 1.48 -35.69 -24.54
N VAL A 707 2.29 -35.47 -23.50
CA VAL A 707 3.48 -36.23 -23.14
C VAL A 707 3.51 -36.41 -21.62
N ALA A 708 3.75 -37.63 -21.17
CA ALA A 708 3.88 -37.99 -19.76
C ALA A 708 5.31 -38.45 -19.43
N TYR A 709 5.71 -38.27 -18.18
CA TYR A 709 7.01 -38.64 -17.65
C TYR A 709 6.83 -39.36 -16.31
N ASP A 710 7.71 -40.32 -16.01
CA ASP A 710 7.85 -40.84 -14.66
C ASP A 710 8.44 -39.73 -13.76
N GLY A 711 7.84 -39.51 -12.60
CA GLY A 711 8.20 -38.42 -11.70
C GLY A 711 9.48 -38.67 -10.89
N GLU A 712 10.00 -39.89 -10.89
CA GLU A 712 11.21 -40.28 -10.16
C GLU A 712 12.40 -40.46 -11.11
N THR A 713 12.21 -41.06 -12.30
CA THR A 713 13.29 -41.20 -13.30
C THR A 713 13.36 -40.05 -14.31
N GLY A 714 12.29 -39.30 -14.50
CA GLY A 714 12.17 -38.28 -15.54
C GLY A 714 12.02 -38.85 -16.96
N GLU A 715 12.02 -40.18 -17.13
CA GLU A 715 11.87 -40.83 -18.42
C GLU A 715 10.46 -40.65 -18.97
N ARG A 716 10.35 -40.54 -20.30
CA ARG A 716 9.07 -40.41 -20.98
C ARG A 716 8.31 -41.73 -20.94
N LEU A 717 7.10 -41.71 -20.39
CA LEU A 717 6.23 -42.90 -20.32
C LEU A 717 5.62 -43.25 -21.69
N PRO A 718 5.22 -44.53 -21.90
CA PRO A 718 4.33 -44.91 -22.98
C PRO A 718 3.04 -44.08 -22.93
N ARG A 719 2.41 -43.84 -24.09
CA ARG A 719 1.06 -43.26 -24.10
C ARG A 719 0.03 -44.25 -23.60
N ASP A 720 -1.07 -43.69 -23.10
CA ASP A 720 -2.34 -44.38 -22.93
C ASP A 720 -2.87 -44.97 -24.25
N ASN A 721 -3.74 -45.98 -24.15
CA ASN A 721 -4.22 -46.79 -25.28
C ASN A 721 -5.46 -46.21 -26.00
#